data_AF-A0A8H7J903-F1
#
_entry.id   AF-A0A8H7J903-F1
#
_cell.length_a   1.000
_cell.length_b   1.000
_cell.length_c   1.000
_cell.angle_alpha   90.00
_cell.angle_beta   90.00
_cell.angle_gamma   90.00
#
_symmetry.space_group_name_H-M   'P 1'
#
loop_
_entity.id
_entity.type
_entity.pdbx_description
1 polymer ?
#
loop_
_entity_poly.entity_id
_entity_poly.type
_entity_poly.pdbx_seq_one_letter_code
_entity_poly.pdbx_strand_id
1 'polypeptide(L)'
;MRARPAWQPAQDGVMIFMPGGTASVHDTQEQLSQLEDGFKTPINPEPNRTSHSGFTSDWSPETLVGDSEEILFEAASTALSTPEPSMGQDLLSQLIFAAERSSTEPATPGSESLSGDTKLSSTEDSVEVGYTSERTDFQEDSPSPSLRRAKQRRTARQLHHFRAVFRPLTDLAVARRLDFGRNNLRTHKKVTVPLRQELGAIERKPRHSYTPDQRELLCILYRFYYSEDADAIPKIFNVITGLELRHSRIRSYFWDHMCLYGPESFLPFSRVLSVPFSIPQDYYADIISEIEQQANDLRLNVQRRSVEVGFVCGKARKSSSPSVLQNYQSMVEKTKQEARDEAANSVIAREIAATAQLLGLMPRAVKLPFEDHVELFTDVESPKLMTTSVETLNPISNKPHLTFRVWDADNRTKFMNGGFVAQAFVDWPRPFPAPIVLDDPSGAGKILTALHLSKHGDTPVYISTASSLLQALSYAKSMRQPKIALVSLDAQCLQAEHKLHHAANVFPRLKAQGIARWARYKGNGEYFVWGEIAADAVLHTLELEKLINHLNSDAGCGNLLNFDVFESGVKTNTIAAALREKNKTLNTATARALGKIAKAFGMAQSNMTLQHLQDLVARLLDGWTILKPEMMDMHTMSSLAATFATALGRHHANHTLQDIMGAFMDGVDDGTRCIEHWSRSRSGSRRQRFRTA
;
A
#
# COMPACT_ATOMS: atom_id res chain seq x y z
N MET A 1 -32.19 -10.43 40.74
CA MET A 1 -31.24 -10.79 39.67
C MET A 1 -32.01 -11.23 38.44
N ARG A 2 -31.55 -10.98 37.20
CA ARG A 2 -32.19 -11.54 35.99
C ARG A 2 -31.62 -12.94 35.73
N ALA A 3 -32.46 -13.97 35.85
CA ALA A 3 -32.11 -15.31 35.39
C ALA A 3 -32.04 -15.30 33.85
N ARG A 4 -30.99 -15.88 33.29
CA ARG A 4 -30.89 -16.09 31.85
C ARG A 4 -31.79 -17.26 31.45
N PRO A 5 -32.48 -17.19 30.31
CA PRO A 5 -33.23 -18.33 29.80
C PRO A 5 -32.27 -19.50 29.57
N ALA A 6 -32.69 -20.68 30.00
CA ALA A 6 -31.92 -21.91 29.89
C ALA A 6 -32.86 -23.07 29.53
N TRP A 7 -32.30 -24.04 28.81
CA TRP A 7 -32.98 -25.31 28.55
C TRP A 7 -32.75 -26.24 29.72
N GLN A 8 -33.81 -26.86 30.22
CA GLN A 8 -33.71 -27.88 31.27
C GLN A 8 -34.29 -29.21 30.79
N PRO A 9 -33.67 -30.34 31.18
CA PRO A 9 -34.19 -31.66 30.87
C PRO A 9 -35.44 -31.95 31.69
N ALA A 10 -36.51 -32.37 31.03
CA ALA A 10 -37.64 -33.02 31.67
C ALA A 10 -37.41 -34.54 31.73
N GLN A 11 -38.18 -35.24 32.56
CA GLN A 11 -38.21 -36.70 32.50
C GLN A 11 -38.71 -37.15 31.11
N ASP A 12 -38.17 -38.27 30.63
CA ASP A 12 -38.35 -38.83 29.28
C ASP A 12 -37.67 -38.08 28.12
N GLY A 13 -36.53 -37.43 28.39
CA GLY A 13 -35.59 -37.02 27.35
C GLY A 13 -36.00 -35.80 26.51
N VAL A 14 -37.04 -35.08 26.90
CA VAL A 14 -37.49 -33.84 26.26
C VAL A 14 -36.88 -32.63 26.95
N MET A 15 -36.31 -31.71 26.18
CA MET A 15 -35.76 -30.44 26.69
C MET A 15 -36.85 -29.36 26.65
N ILE A 16 -37.11 -28.70 27.78
CA ILE A 16 -38.08 -27.60 27.86
C ILE A 16 -37.33 -26.27 28.02
N PHE A 17 -37.69 -25.30 27.18
CA PHE A 17 -37.14 -23.95 27.23
C PHE A 17 -37.88 -23.10 28.24
N MET A 18 -37.17 -22.64 29.28
CA MET A 18 -37.74 -21.76 30.31
C MET A 18 -37.33 -20.30 30.00
N PRO A 19 -38.27 -19.43 29.56
CA PRO A 19 -37.97 -18.02 29.37
C PRO A 19 -37.73 -17.34 30.73
N GLY A 20 -36.62 -16.60 30.84
CA GLY A 20 -36.22 -15.96 32.10
C GLY A 20 -37.20 -14.86 32.53
N GLY A 21 -37.93 -15.11 33.61
CA GLY A 21 -38.77 -14.14 34.31
C GLY A 21 -38.01 -13.35 35.37
N THR A 22 -38.44 -12.12 35.65
CA THR A 22 -37.95 -11.30 36.76
C THR A 22 -38.77 -11.55 38.01
N ALA A 23 -38.19 -12.23 39.01
CA ALA A 23 -38.78 -12.34 40.33
C ALA A 23 -38.23 -11.24 41.28
N SER A 24 -39.15 -10.68 42.07
CA SER A 24 -38.95 -9.66 43.09
C SER A 24 -38.12 -10.19 44.26
N VAL A 25 -37.24 -9.34 44.79
CA VAL A 25 -36.37 -9.63 45.94
C VAL A 25 -37.18 -9.39 47.21
N HIS A 26 -37.92 -10.42 47.62
CA HIS A 26 -38.37 -10.62 49.00
C HIS A 26 -38.65 -12.10 49.11
N ASP A 27 -37.61 -12.88 49.42
CA ASP A 27 -37.66 -14.10 50.22
C ASP A 27 -36.32 -14.84 50.10
N THR A 28 -35.89 -15.42 51.22
CA THR A 28 -34.70 -16.27 51.40
C THR A 28 -33.36 -15.55 51.60
N GLN A 29 -33.35 -14.73 52.66
CA GLN A 29 -32.19 -14.59 53.55
C GLN A 29 -32.37 -15.58 54.71
N GLU A 30 -31.99 -16.84 54.54
CA GLU A 30 -31.58 -17.75 55.63
C GLU A 30 -31.13 -19.10 55.04
N GLN A 31 -30.23 -19.77 55.75
CA GLN A 31 -29.49 -21.00 55.42
C GLN A 31 -28.11 -20.75 54.78
N LEU A 32 -27.12 -20.36 55.59
CA LEU A 32 -26.24 -21.26 56.37
C LEU A 32 -25.34 -22.07 55.41
N SER A 33 -24.10 -21.64 55.18
CA SER A 33 -22.93 -21.97 56.02
C SER A 33 -22.74 -23.47 56.21
N GLN A 34 -21.72 -24.04 55.55
CA GLN A 34 -20.87 -25.12 56.07
C GLN A 34 -19.79 -25.50 55.04
N LEU A 35 -18.58 -25.79 55.56
CA LEU A 35 -17.37 -26.37 54.92
C LEU A 35 -16.56 -25.38 54.08
N GLU A 36 -15.53 -24.69 54.57
CA GLU A 36 -14.39 -25.07 55.44
C GLU A 36 -13.52 -26.23 54.94
N ASP A 37 -12.21 -25.91 54.92
CA ASP A 37 -11.01 -26.75 54.85
C ASP A 37 -10.71 -27.49 53.54
N GLY A 38 -9.51 -27.46 52.98
CA GLY A 38 -8.20 -26.98 53.42
C GLY A 38 -7.14 -27.72 52.60
N PHE A 39 -5.99 -27.12 52.32
CA PHE A 39 -4.67 -27.79 52.38
C PHE A 39 -3.55 -26.79 52.04
N LYS A 40 -2.53 -26.83 52.90
CA LYS A 40 -1.36 -25.96 52.97
C LYS A 40 -0.17 -26.57 52.20
N THR A 41 0.57 -25.72 51.46
CA THR A 41 2.06 -25.55 51.39
C THR A 41 3.00 -26.76 51.19
N PRO A 42 4.33 -26.55 51.01
CA PRO A 42 5.11 -25.67 50.10
C PRO A 42 6.23 -26.48 49.39
N ILE A 43 7.17 -25.84 48.68
CA ILE A 43 8.64 -26.05 48.79
C ILE A 43 9.35 -25.21 47.69
N ASN A 44 10.24 -24.34 48.18
CA ASN A 44 11.34 -23.63 47.51
C ASN A 44 12.63 -24.47 47.79
N PRO A 45 13.88 -24.20 47.33
CA PRO A 45 14.38 -23.02 46.58
C PRO A 45 15.49 -23.31 45.52
N GLU A 46 15.86 -22.28 44.73
CA GLU A 46 17.22 -21.76 44.34
C GLU A 46 18.48 -22.66 44.09
N PRO A 47 19.67 -22.13 43.67
CA PRO A 47 20.05 -21.03 42.75
C PRO A 47 21.32 -21.33 41.88
N ASN A 48 21.92 -20.25 41.31
CA ASN A 48 23.32 -20.01 40.84
C ASN A 48 23.54 -19.94 39.30
N ARG A 49 23.98 -18.79 38.73
CA ARG A 49 25.34 -18.15 38.74
C ARG A 49 26.38 -19.09 38.07
N THR A 50 27.21 -18.74 37.08
CA THR A 50 28.07 -17.56 36.81
C THR A 50 28.82 -17.83 35.47
N SER A 51 28.98 -16.88 34.53
CA SER A 51 30.20 -16.06 34.22
C SER A 51 31.20 -16.59 33.16
N HIS A 52 31.80 -15.63 32.43
CA HIS A 52 33.08 -15.65 31.66
C HIS A 52 33.07 -16.39 30.30
N SER A 53 33.74 -15.99 29.22
CA SER A 53 34.87 -15.09 28.86
C SER A 53 34.72 -14.73 27.35
N GLY A 54 35.16 -13.62 26.75
CA GLY A 54 36.46 -12.94 26.81
C GLY A 54 37.45 -13.55 25.81
N PHE A 55 37.56 -13.02 24.58
CA PHE A 55 38.72 -13.22 23.70
C PHE A 55 38.89 -12.07 22.69
N THR A 56 40.07 -11.47 22.72
CA THR A 56 40.64 -10.46 21.81
C THR A 56 41.64 -11.14 20.88
N SER A 57 41.74 -10.72 19.63
CA SER A 57 43.04 -10.61 18.95
C SER A 57 42.94 -9.74 17.71
N ASP A 58 43.85 -8.76 17.65
CA ASP A 58 44.27 -8.01 16.47
C ASP A 58 44.75 -8.93 15.33
N TRP A 59 44.96 -8.37 14.14
CA TRP A 59 46.22 -8.37 13.39
C TRP A 59 45.98 -7.72 12.01
N SER A 60 46.74 -6.67 11.73
CA SER A 60 47.01 -6.08 10.42
C SER A 60 48.47 -6.38 10.08
N PRO A 61 48.87 -6.44 8.79
CA PRO A 61 49.79 -5.39 8.33
C PRO A 61 49.65 -4.97 6.85
N GLU A 62 50.23 -3.81 6.57
CA GLU A 62 50.47 -3.13 5.29
C GLU A 62 51.49 -3.86 4.39
N THR A 63 51.49 -3.62 3.06
CA THR A 63 52.60 -2.93 2.32
C THR A 63 52.42 -2.81 0.79
N LEU A 64 52.99 -1.72 0.23
CA LEU A 64 53.63 -1.49 -1.10
C LEU A 64 52.73 -1.36 -2.36
N VAL A 65 52.64 -0.21 -3.05
CA VAL A 65 53.62 0.51 -3.93
C VAL A 65 53.92 -0.24 -5.25
N GLY A 66 53.59 0.39 -6.37
CA GLY A 66 53.98 -0.02 -7.73
C GLY A 66 53.51 0.99 -8.78
N ASP A 67 54.48 1.70 -9.34
CA ASP A 67 54.39 2.75 -10.37
C ASP A 67 54.12 2.22 -11.80
N SER A 68 53.56 3.12 -12.62
CA SER A 68 53.80 3.36 -14.06
C SER A 68 53.68 2.24 -15.09
N GLU A 69 52.85 2.45 -16.12
CA GLU A 69 53.35 2.64 -17.50
C GLU A 69 52.27 3.21 -18.45
N GLU A 70 52.70 4.20 -19.24
CA GLU A 70 52.00 4.82 -20.35
C GLU A 70 51.95 3.87 -21.56
N ILE A 71 50.81 3.77 -22.24
CA ILE A 71 50.76 3.28 -23.62
C ILE A 71 49.90 4.24 -24.45
N LEU A 72 50.58 5.01 -25.30
CA LEU A 72 50.04 5.68 -26.48
C LEU A 72 49.39 4.66 -27.41
N PHE A 73 48.22 4.96 -27.96
CA PHE A 73 47.87 4.49 -29.31
C PHE A 73 47.13 5.56 -30.12
N GLU A 74 47.69 5.79 -31.30
CA GLU A 74 47.32 6.76 -32.32
C GLU A 74 45.99 6.45 -33.00
N ALA A 75 45.40 7.52 -33.53
CA ALA A 75 44.19 7.57 -34.30
C ALA A 75 44.29 6.82 -35.64
N ALA A 76 43.24 6.09 -35.98
CA ALA A 76 42.93 5.72 -37.35
C ALA A 76 41.46 6.01 -37.65
N SER A 77 41.22 7.12 -38.36
CA SER A 77 39.94 7.47 -38.96
C SER A 77 39.60 6.48 -40.06
N THR A 78 38.49 5.76 -39.93
CA THR A 78 37.88 5.02 -41.05
C THR A 78 36.44 5.49 -41.21
N ALA A 79 36.18 6.19 -42.31
CA ALA A 79 34.85 6.61 -42.71
C ALA A 79 34.01 5.38 -43.08
N LEU A 80 32.98 5.10 -42.29
CA LEU A 80 31.99 4.07 -42.60
C LEU A 80 30.70 4.73 -43.06
N SER A 81 30.27 4.36 -44.27
CA SER A 81 29.05 4.79 -44.93
C SER A 81 27.82 4.41 -44.10
N THR A 82 26.96 5.39 -43.83
CA THR A 82 25.62 5.21 -43.25
C THR A 82 24.68 4.55 -44.27
N PRO A 83 24.07 3.39 -43.96
CA PRO A 83 22.90 2.91 -44.69
C PRO A 83 21.63 3.55 -44.13
N GLU A 84 20.74 4.01 -45.00
CA GLU A 84 19.42 4.50 -44.62
C GLU A 84 18.57 3.41 -43.95
N PRO A 85 17.81 3.71 -42.89
CA PRO A 85 16.93 2.73 -42.25
C PRO A 85 15.54 2.75 -42.91
N SER A 86 15.33 1.91 -43.91
CA SER A 86 13.99 1.44 -44.27
C SER A 86 13.74 0.09 -43.59
N MET A 87 13.43 0.11 -42.29
CA MET A 87 13.08 -1.11 -41.55
C MET A 87 12.18 -0.75 -40.37
N GLY A 88 10.91 -0.48 -40.66
CA GLY A 88 9.95 -0.11 -39.64
C GLY A 88 8.61 -0.78 -39.86
N GLN A 89 8.54 -2.12 -39.91
CA GLN A 89 7.22 -2.79 -39.90
C GLN A 89 7.08 -4.10 -39.13
N ASP A 90 8.06 -4.59 -38.34
CA ASP A 90 7.71 -5.70 -37.44
C ASP A 90 8.55 -5.84 -36.16
N LEU A 91 8.58 -4.76 -35.37
CA LEU A 91 9.18 -4.78 -34.03
C LEU A 91 8.44 -5.74 -33.08
N LEU A 92 7.13 -5.90 -33.25
CA LEU A 92 6.32 -6.78 -32.41
C LEU A 92 6.68 -8.25 -32.64
N SER A 93 6.77 -8.72 -33.89
CA SER A 93 7.24 -10.09 -34.15
C SER A 93 8.70 -10.30 -33.77
N GLN A 94 9.52 -9.25 -33.87
CA GLN A 94 10.90 -9.26 -33.38
C GLN A 94 10.98 -9.47 -31.86
N LEU A 95 10.14 -8.78 -31.09
CA LEU A 95 10.04 -8.97 -29.64
C LEU A 95 9.43 -10.33 -29.28
N ILE A 96 8.44 -10.81 -30.04
CA ILE A 96 7.86 -12.15 -29.88
C ILE A 96 8.93 -13.21 -30.12
N PHE A 97 9.69 -13.11 -31.22
CA PHE A 97 10.76 -14.04 -31.57
C PHE A 97 11.89 -14.06 -30.52
N ALA A 98 12.27 -12.90 -29.97
CA ALA A 98 13.25 -12.84 -28.89
C ALA A 98 12.71 -13.45 -27.57
N ALA A 99 11.43 -13.20 -27.25
CA ALA A 99 10.79 -13.81 -26.08
C ALA A 99 10.73 -15.35 -26.21
N GLU A 100 10.37 -15.87 -27.37
CA GLU A 100 10.30 -17.31 -27.66
C GLU A 100 11.68 -17.99 -27.55
N ARG A 101 12.76 -17.32 -27.95
CA ARG A 101 14.13 -17.83 -27.79
C ARG A 101 14.55 -17.94 -26.33
N SER A 102 14.17 -16.98 -25.48
CA SER A 102 14.54 -16.98 -24.05
C SER A 102 13.86 -18.09 -23.24
N SER A 103 12.75 -18.65 -23.74
CA SER A 103 12.00 -19.74 -23.10
C SER A 103 12.49 -21.15 -23.47
N THR A 104 13.53 -21.27 -24.31
CA THR A 104 13.95 -22.56 -24.87
C THR A 104 15.44 -22.81 -24.64
N GLU A 105 15.84 -23.07 -23.40
CA GLU A 105 17.14 -23.72 -23.13
C GLU A 105 16.97 -25.25 -23.12
N PRO A 106 17.48 -25.99 -24.12
CA PRO A 106 17.66 -27.41 -24.00
C PRO A 106 18.86 -27.69 -23.09
N ALA A 107 18.63 -28.45 -22.01
CA ALA A 107 19.70 -29.00 -21.19
C ALA A 107 20.65 -29.80 -22.09
N THR A 108 21.87 -29.28 -22.29
CA THR A 108 22.91 -30.00 -23.04
C THR A 108 23.57 -31.01 -22.09
N PRO A 109 23.57 -32.32 -22.40
CA PRO A 109 24.23 -33.32 -21.57
C PRO A 109 25.70 -33.45 -21.99
N GLY A 110 26.60 -33.24 -21.04
CA GLY A 110 28.03 -33.48 -21.21
C GLY A 110 28.58 -34.48 -20.19
N SER A 111 29.33 -35.46 -20.71
CA SER A 111 30.35 -36.31 -20.06
C SER A 111 29.94 -37.66 -19.45
N GLU A 112 30.28 -38.71 -20.21
CA GLU A 112 31.17 -39.84 -19.87
C GLU A 112 31.14 -40.50 -18.47
N SER A 113 30.66 -41.75 -18.49
CA SER A 113 31.13 -42.97 -17.81
C SER A 113 31.79 -42.90 -16.42
N LEU A 114 31.16 -43.55 -15.42
CA LEU A 114 31.65 -44.80 -14.80
C LEU A 114 30.63 -45.35 -13.77
N SER A 115 30.16 -46.57 -14.05
CA SER A 115 29.69 -47.65 -13.16
C SER A 115 29.24 -47.33 -11.72
N GLY A 116 27.99 -47.67 -11.42
CA GLY A 116 27.51 -47.90 -10.05
C GLY A 116 26.02 -48.22 -9.98
N ASP A 117 25.70 -49.52 -9.97
CA ASP A 117 24.35 -50.05 -9.75
C ASP A 117 23.70 -49.52 -8.47
N THR A 118 22.51 -48.91 -8.56
CA THR A 118 21.51 -48.98 -7.48
C THR A 118 20.09 -48.80 -8.03
N LYS A 119 19.24 -49.79 -7.73
CA LYS A 119 17.82 -49.86 -8.10
C LYS A 119 16.93 -48.99 -7.18
N LEU A 120 15.90 -48.41 -7.81
CA LEU A 120 14.53 -48.15 -7.33
C LEU A 120 14.28 -47.10 -6.24
N SER A 121 13.57 -46.02 -6.60
CA SER A 121 12.18 -45.76 -6.14
C SER A 121 11.73 -44.36 -6.59
N SER A 122 10.91 -44.29 -7.64
CA SER A 122 10.31 -43.06 -8.17
C SER A 122 8.95 -42.78 -7.54
N THR A 123 8.85 -41.65 -6.83
CA THR A 123 7.58 -40.94 -6.55
C THR A 123 7.87 -39.47 -6.79
N GLU A 124 7.53 -39.00 -7.98
CA GLU A 124 7.57 -37.59 -8.34
C GLU A 124 6.24 -36.95 -7.94
N ASP A 125 6.25 -36.26 -6.80
CA ASP A 125 5.26 -35.23 -6.49
C ASP A 125 5.71 -33.94 -7.17
N SER A 126 4.95 -33.52 -8.18
CA SER A 126 5.16 -32.28 -8.92
C SER A 126 4.76 -31.10 -8.02
N VAL A 127 5.75 -30.42 -7.42
CA VAL A 127 5.53 -29.15 -6.72
C VAL A 127 5.47 -28.02 -7.75
N GLU A 128 4.26 -27.58 -8.06
CA GLU A 128 3.98 -26.38 -8.83
C GLU A 128 4.35 -25.14 -7.98
N VAL A 129 5.56 -24.60 -8.21
CA VAL A 129 6.07 -23.40 -7.54
C VAL A 129 5.40 -22.17 -8.14
N GLY A 130 4.28 -21.74 -7.54
CA GLY A 130 3.60 -20.48 -7.87
C GLY A 130 4.47 -19.26 -7.55
N TYR A 131 4.93 -18.57 -8.59
CA TYR A 131 5.77 -17.38 -8.52
C TYR A 131 4.97 -16.14 -8.09
N THR A 132 5.36 -15.51 -6.98
CA THR A 132 4.77 -14.25 -6.49
C THR A 132 5.63 -13.05 -6.91
N SER A 133 5.10 -12.21 -7.79
CA SER A 133 5.69 -10.92 -8.17
C SER A 133 6.06 -10.05 -6.94
N GLU A 134 7.32 -9.60 -6.89
CA GLU A 134 8.00 -9.01 -5.72
C GLU A 134 7.71 -7.51 -5.47
N ARG A 135 6.55 -7.00 -5.90
CA ARG A 135 6.09 -5.64 -5.55
C ARG A 135 5.04 -5.68 -4.42
N THR A 136 5.47 -5.37 -3.20
CA THR A 136 4.66 -5.51 -1.97
C THR A 136 4.09 -4.20 -1.40
N ASP A 137 3.76 -3.21 -2.23
CA ASP A 137 3.05 -1.99 -1.77
C ASP A 137 1.51 -2.12 -1.72
N PHE A 138 0.95 -3.30 -2.00
CA PHE A 138 -0.50 -3.52 -2.02
C PHE A 138 -0.94 -4.76 -1.24
N GLN A 139 -1.28 -4.56 0.03
CA GLN A 139 -2.22 -5.39 0.80
C GLN A 139 -3.21 -4.46 1.51
N GLU A 140 -4.49 -4.58 1.20
CA GLU A 140 -5.56 -3.94 1.97
C GLU A 140 -5.83 -4.76 3.25
N ASP A 141 -6.23 -4.04 4.30
CA ASP A 141 -6.71 -4.53 5.60
C ASP A 141 -5.69 -5.05 6.64
N SER A 142 -5.12 -4.13 7.42
CA SER A 142 -4.70 -4.40 8.81
C SER A 142 -5.54 -3.56 9.78
N PRO A 143 -6.18 -4.16 10.79
CA PRO A 143 -6.92 -3.40 11.80
C PRO A 143 -5.94 -2.63 12.70
N SER A 144 -6.15 -1.33 12.86
CA SER A 144 -5.41 -0.53 13.84
C SER A 144 -5.63 -1.06 15.27
N PRO A 145 -4.61 -1.05 16.15
CA PRO A 145 -4.78 -1.49 17.52
C PRO A 145 -5.74 -0.55 18.26
N SER A 146 -6.85 -1.09 18.72
CA SER A 146 -7.80 -0.36 19.56
C SER A 146 -7.17 -0.07 20.93
N LEU A 147 -6.88 1.21 21.20
CA LEU A 147 -6.63 1.69 22.56
C LEU A 147 -7.92 1.58 23.38
N ARG A 148 -8.07 0.47 24.12
CA ARG A 148 -9.07 0.34 25.18
C ARG A 148 -8.75 1.33 26.29
N ARG A 149 -9.31 2.55 26.23
CA ARG A 149 -9.44 3.43 27.41
C ARG A 149 -10.70 3.07 28.17
N ALA A 150 -10.53 2.40 29.31
CA ALA A 150 -11.54 2.28 30.34
C ALA A 150 -11.86 3.68 30.90
N LYS A 151 -12.99 4.27 30.49
CA LYS A 151 -13.56 5.44 31.20
C LYS A 151 -14.44 4.92 32.32
N GLN A 152 -13.92 5.00 33.55
CA GLN A 152 -14.72 5.01 34.77
C GLN A 152 -15.78 6.11 34.66
N ARG A 153 -17.05 5.71 34.66
CA ARG A 153 -18.20 6.59 34.85
C ARG A 153 -18.13 7.17 36.27
N ARG A 154 -17.84 8.47 36.39
CA ARG A 154 -18.27 9.26 37.55
C ARG A 154 -19.59 9.93 37.20
N THR A 155 -20.62 9.55 37.94
CA THR A 155 -21.94 10.19 37.97
C THR A 155 -21.81 11.60 38.54
N ALA A 156 -22.09 12.62 37.73
CA ALA A 156 -22.33 13.97 38.22
C ALA A 156 -23.78 14.05 38.71
N ARG A 157 -23.94 14.09 40.03
CA ARG A 157 -25.18 14.47 40.70
C ARG A 157 -25.03 15.93 41.13
N GLN A 158 -26.08 16.69 40.85
CA GLN A 158 -26.31 18.11 41.14
C GLN A 158 -25.77 18.55 42.51
N LEU A 159 -25.33 19.81 42.62
CA LEU A 159 -25.50 20.64 43.82
C LEU A 159 -25.38 22.12 43.45
N HIS A 160 -26.53 22.81 43.41
CA HIS A 160 -26.64 24.25 43.63
C HIS A 160 -26.65 24.51 45.15
N HIS A 161 -26.25 25.73 45.55
CA HIS A 161 -26.26 26.34 46.89
C HIS A 161 -25.03 26.15 47.79
N PHE A 162 -24.25 27.22 47.98
CA PHE A 162 -24.16 28.09 49.19
C PHE A 162 -22.93 28.98 49.02
N ARG A 163 -23.09 30.29 48.79
CA ARG A 163 -23.14 31.40 49.76
C ARG A 163 -21.95 31.46 50.72
N ALA A 164 -21.23 32.58 50.61
CA ALA A 164 -20.01 32.97 51.29
C ALA A 164 -20.14 33.13 52.81
N VAL A 165 -19.04 32.88 53.54
CA VAL A 165 -18.60 33.69 54.70
C VAL A 165 -17.07 33.61 54.79
N PHE A 166 -16.42 34.77 54.76
CA PHE A 166 -15.04 35.00 55.22
C PHE A 166 -15.04 35.25 56.73
N ARG A 167 -14.13 34.61 57.50
CA ARG A 167 -13.44 35.14 58.71
C ARG A 167 -12.52 34.08 59.37
N PRO A 168 -11.58 34.46 60.27
CA PRO A 168 -10.14 34.23 60.07
C PRO A 168 -9.50 33.22 61.05
N LEU A 169 -8.19 32.99 60.87
CA LEU A 169 -7.29 32.21 61.72
C LEU A 169 -7.44 32.52 63.21
N THR A 170 -7.38 31.48 64.05
CA THR A 170 -6.72 31.49 65.37
C THR A 170 -6.38 30.07 65.84
N ASP A 171 -5.17 29.99 66.39
CA ASP A 171 -4.49 29.06 67.29
C ASP A 171 -5.02 27.66 67.71
N LEU A 172 -4.03 26.75 67.64
CA LEU A 172 -3.59 25.73 68.61
C LEU A 172 -4.27 24.33 68.76
N ALA A 173 -3.33 23.38 68.81
CA ALA A 173 -3.24 22.14 69.60
C ALA A 173 -3.84 20.80 69.11
N VAL A 174 -2.90 19.91 68.75
CA VAL A 174 -2.78 18.49 69.16
C VAL A 174 -3.95 17.53 68.87
N ALA A 175 -3.76 16.66 67.87
CA ALA A 175 -4.11 15.24 67.98
C ALA A 175 -3.34 14.40 66.94
N ARG A 176 -2.67 13.35 67.46
CA ARG A 176 -1.80 12.41 66.74
C ARG A 176 -2.52 11.73 65.58
N ARG A 177 -1.94 11.75 64.38
CA ARG A 177 -2.36 10.91 63.26
C ARG A 177 -1.40 9.72 63.13
N LEU A 178 -1.95 8.52 63.30
CA LEU A 178 -1.32 7.26 62.95
C LEU A 178 -1.04 7.21 61.45
N ASP A 179 0.21 6.95 61.10
CA ASP A 179 0.64 6.50 59.79
C ASP A 179 0.20 5.05 59.55
N PHE A 180 -0.50 4.83 58.44
CA PHE A 180 -0.58 3.52 57.79
C PHE A 180 0.00 3.63 56.39
N GLY A 181 1.33 3.53 56.32
CA GLY A 181 2.01 3.20 55.08
C GLY A 181 1.49 1.87 54.54
N ARG A 182 0.98 1.89 53.30
CA ARG A 182 0.68 0.68 52.54
C ARG A 182 1.33 0.77 51.16
N ASN A 183 2.51 0.17 51.09
CA ASN A 183 3.23 -0.19 49.87
C ASN A 183 2.33 -1.06 48.98
N ASN A 184 2.08 -0.64 47.75
CA ASN A 184 1.52 -1.49 46.69
C ASN A 184 2.48 -1.49 45.50
N LEU A 185 3.51 -2.33 45.59
CA LEU A 185 4.23 -2.85 44.42
C LEU A 185 3.31 -3.83 43.71
N ARG A 186 2.69 -3.41 42.60
CA ARG A 186 2.04 -4.32 41.65
C ARG A 186 3.01 -4.62 40.51
N THR A 187 3.54 -5.83 40.53
CA THR A 187 4.24 -6.49 39.44
C THR A 187 3.29 -6.69 38.25
N HIS A 188 3.60 -6.06 37.11
CA HIS A 188 2.89 -6.29 35.85
C HIS A 188 3.34 -7.63 35.25
N LYS A 189 2.51 -8.66 35.41
CA LYS A 189 2.64 -9.94 34.70
C LYS A 189 2.32 -9.69 33.22
N LYS A 190 3.35 -9.66 32.35
CA LYS A 190 3.18 -9.65 30.89
C LYS A 190 2.47 -10.95 30.49
N VAL A 191 1.21 -10.83 30.06
CA VAL A 191 0.49 -11.93 29.42
C VAL A 191 0.91 -11.95 27.95
N THR A 192 1.72 -12.95 27.60
CA THR A 192 2.08 -13.27 26.22
C THR A 192 0.80 -13.65 25.47
N VAL A 193 0.41 -12.85 24.47
CA VAL A 193 -0.71 -13.18 23.57
C VAL A 193 -0.25 -14.34 22.69
N PRO A 194 -0.99 -15.46 22.58
CA PRO A 194 -0.54 -16.59 21.78
C PRO A 194 -0.55 -16.27 20.28
N LEU A 195 0.52 -16.66 19.60
CA LEU A 195 0.81 -16.60 18.16
C LEU A 195 -0.30 -17.11 17.21
N ARG A 196 -1.38 -17.72 17.75
CA ARG A 196 -2.50 -18.27 16.97
C ARG A 196 -3.43 -17.23 16.34
N GLN A 197 -3.44 -15.98 16.82
CA GLN A 197 -4.31 -14.95 16.24
C GLN A 197 -3.77 -14.35 14.93
N GLU A 198 -2.47 -14.41 14.69
CA GLU A 198 -1.85 -13.86 13.47
C GLU A 198 -1.97 -14.82 12.27
N LEU A 199 -1.94 -16.14 12.51
CA LEU A 199 -2.21 -17.14 11.46
C LEU A 199 -3.66 -17.11 10.94
N GLY A 200 -4.63 -16.74 11.80
CA GLY A 200 -6.05 -16.68 11.41
C GLY A 200 -6.42 -15.54 10.46
N ALA A 201 -5.51 -14.58 10.23
CA ALA A 201 -5.70 -13.49 9.27
C ALA A 201 -5.26 -13.86 7.84
N ILE A 202 -4.38 -14.86 7.70
CA ILE A 202 -3.79 -15.27 6.40
C ILE A 202 -4.74 -16.20 5.62
N GLU A 203 -5.63 -16.94 6.30
CA GLU A 203 -6.47 -17.96 5.64
C GLU A 203 -7.90 -17.53 5.27
N ARG A 204 -8.34 -16.30 5.57
CA ARG A 204 -9.72 -15.91 5.27
C ARG A 204 -9.86 -15.48 3.81
N LYS A 205 -10.60 -16.28 3.02
CA LYS A 205 -11.03 -15.89 1.66
C LYS A 205 -11.53 -14.43 1.68
N PRO A 206 -11.11 -13.59 0.70
CA PRO A 206 -11.53 -12.20 0.61
C PRO A 206 -13.04 -12.05 0.75
N ARG A 207 -13.48 -10.92 1.32
CA ARG A 207 -14.90 -10.66 1.44
C ARG A 207 -15.49 -10.45 0.04
N HIS A 208 -16.53 -11.21 -0.30
CA HIS A 208 -17.28 -11.00 -1.54
C HIS A 208 -17.76 -9.56 -1.66
N SER A 209 -17.45 -8.93 -2.80
CA SER A 209 -17.91 -7.60 -3.15
C SER A 209 -19.09 -7.74 -4.10
N TYR A 210 -20.28 -7.34 -3.65
CA TYR A 210 -21.51 -7.46 -4.44
C TYR A 210 -21.54 -6.41 -5.56
N THR A 211 -21.72 -6.84 -6.81
CA THR A 211 -21.88 -5.96 -7.98
C THR A 211 -23.24 -5.25 -7.96
N PRO A 212 -23.44 -4.19 -8.77
CA PRO A 212 -24.76 -3.55 -8.92
C PRO A 212 -25.86 -4.54 -9.32
N ASP A 213 -25.62 -5.40 -10.30
CA ASP A 213 -26.60 -6.37 -10.80
C ASP A 213 -26.94 -7.44 -9.75
N GLN A 214 -25.94 -7.87 -8.96
CA GLN A 214 -26.16 -8.77 -7.83
C GLN A 214 -27.07 -8.13 -6.76
N ARG A 215 -26.93 -6.82 -6.52
CA ARG A 215 -27.80 -6.10 -5.57
C ARG A 215 -29.20 -5.90 -6.15
N GLU A 216 -29.31 -5.62 -7.44
CA GLU A 216 -30.58 -5.54 -8.17
C GLU A 216 -31.35 -6.86 -8.06
N LEU A 217 -30.70 -7.97 -8.42
CA LEU A 217 -31.26 -9.32 -8.35
C LEU A 217 -31.72 -9.68 -6.93
N LEU A 218 -30.91 -9.39 -5.90
CA LEU A 218 -31.33 -9.62 -4.52
C LEU A 218 -32.57 -8.81 -4.15
N CYS A 219 -32.64 -7.55 -4.58
CA CYS A 219 -33.81 -6.72 -4.32
C CYS A 219 -35.06 -7.25 -5.03
N ILE A 220 -34.94 -7.71 -6.29
CA ILE A 220 -36.03 -8.34 -7.04
C ILE A 220 -36.52 -9.60 -6.31
N LEU A 221 -35.60 -10.50 -5.96
CA LEU A 221 -35.91 -11.75 -5.25
C LEU A 221 -36.66 -11.50 -3.95
N TYR A 222 -36.16 -10.61 -3.07
CA TYR A 222 -36.80 -10.37 -1.78
C TYR A 222 -38.08 -9.54 -1.87
N ARG A 223 -38.24 -8.69 -2.89
CA ARG A 223 -39.44 -7.86 -3.07
C ARG A 223 -40.60 -8.63 -3.69
N PHE A 224 -40.35 -9.38 -4.76
CA PHE A 224 -41.42 -10.00 -5.55
C PHE A 224 -41.70 -11.45 -5.18
N TYR A 225 -40.79 -12.12 -4.47
CA TYR A 225 -40.95 -13.54 -4.15
C TYR A 225 -41.00 -13.81 -2.64
N TYR A 226 -41.71 -14.88 -2.31
CA TYR A 226 -41.78 -15.47 -0.98
C TYR A 226 -41.52 -16.97 -1.08
N SER A 227 -40.86 -17.52 -0.08
CA SER A 227 -40.72 -18.97 0.12
C SER A 227 -40.79 -19.27 1.60
N GLU A 228 -41.38 -20.42 1.94
CA GLU A 228 -41.35 -20.96 3.30
C GLU A 228 -39.93 -21.42 3.68
N ASP A 229 -39.15 -21.91 2.70
CA ASP A 229 -37.74 -22.22 2.90
C ASP A 229 -36.92 -20.91 2.90
N ALA A 230 -36.37 -20.56 4.07
CA ALA A 230 -35.52 -19.39 4.24
C ALA A 230 -34.25 -19.42 3.38
N ASP A 231 -33.86 -20.58 2.88
CA ASP A 231 -32.69 -20.77 2.02
C ASP A 231 -33.04 -20.85 0.52
N ALA A 232 -34.31 -20.88 0.13
CA ALA A 232 -34.70 -20.95 -1.28
C ALA A 232 -34.22 -19.73 -2.09
N ILE A 233 -34.44 -18.51 -1.59
CA ILE A 233 -34.00 -17.27 -2.25
C ILE A 233 -32.46 -17.23 -2.39
N PRO A 234 -31.66 -17.48 -1.32
CA PRO A 234 -30.21 -17.58 -1.45
C PRO A 234 -29.71 -18.64 -2.43
N LYS A 235 -30.37 -19.80 -2.51
CA LYS A 235 -30.02 -20.87 -3.48
C LYS A 235 -30.20 -20.37 -4.91
N ILE A 236 -31.35 -19.78 -5.23
CA ILE A 236 -31.64 -19.21 -6.56
C ILE A 236 -30.61 -18.13 -6.90
N PHE A 237 -30.32 -17.23 -5.97
CA PHE A 237 -29.31 -16.18 -6.16
C PHE A 237 -27.93 -16.75 -6.54
N ASN A 238 -27.46 -17.77 -5.81
CA ASN A 238 -26.18 -18.41 -6.07
C ASN A 238 -26.15 -19.07 -7.47
N VAL A 239 -27.23 -19.73 -7.88
CA VAL A 239 -27.30 -20.40 -9.19
C VAL A 239 -27.29 -19.38 -10.34
N ILE A 240 -28.10 -18.31 -10.26
CA ILE A 240 -28.13 -17.27 -11.30
C ILE A 240 -26.77 -16.56 -11.41
N THR A 241 -26.10 -16.30 -10.28
CA THR A 241 -24.84 -15.55 -10.26
C THR A 241 -23.58 -16.40 -10.43
N GLY A 242 -23.71 -17.73 -10.43
CA GLY A 242 -22.57 -18.66 -10.42
C GLY A 242 -21.71 -18.56 -9.16
N LEU A 243 -22.27 -18.03 -8.06
CA LEU A 243 -21.55 -17.84 -6.80
C LEU A 243 -21.85 -18.97 -5.81
N GLU A 244 -20.88 -19.28 -4.96
CA GLU A 244 -21.03 -20.27 -3.87
C GLU A 244 -21.03 -19.58 -2.49
N LEU A 245 -21.87 -18.56 -2.32
CA LEU A 245 -21.94 -17.84 -1.04
C LEU A 245 -22.78 -18.61 -0.02
N ARG A 246 -22.36 -18.57 1.25
CA ARG A 246 -23.19 -19.09 2.36
C ARG A 246 -24.54 -18.39 2.38
N HIS A 247 -25.64 -19.14 2.46
CA HIS A 247 -27.01 -18.58 2.41
C HIS A 247 -27.27 -17.51 3.49
N SER A 248 -26.75 -17.71 4.69
CA SER A 248 -26.85 -16.74 5.79
C SER A 248 -26.15 -15.42 5.48
N ARG A 249 -25.09 -15.44 4.67
CA ARG A 249 -24.35 -14.24 4.25
C ARG A 249 -25.14 -13.42 3.24
N ILE A 250 -25.84 -14.08 2.31
CA ILE A 250 -26.74 -13.42 1.36
C ILE A 250 -27.91 -12.77 2.11
N ARG A 251 -28.56 -13.51 3.01
CA ARG A 251 -29.64 -13.00 3.87
C ARG A 251 -29.19 -11.80 4.69
N SER A 252 -28.08 -11.93 5.42
CA SER A 252 -27.54 -10.86 6.25
C SER A 252 -27.13 -9.64 5.40
N TYR A 253 -26.57 -9.85 4.20
CA TYR A 253 -26.27 -8.73 3.32
C TYR A 253 -27.53 -7.96 2.91
N PHE A 254 -28.60 -8.64 2.53
CA PHE A 254 -29.85 -7.95 2.20
C PHE A 254 -30.46 -7.22 3.42
N TRP A 255 -30.69 -7.93 4.52
CA TRP A 255 -31.40 -7.38 5.68
C TRP A 255 -30.55 -6.43 6.55
N ASP A 256 -29.29 -6.79 6.82
CA ASP A 256 -28.44 -6.04 7.74
C ASP A 256 -27.62 -4.96 7.03
N HIS A 257 -27.44 -5.04 5.71
CA HIS A 257 -26.70 -4.05 4.94
C HIS A 257 -27.59 -3.24 4.01
N MET A 258 -28.24 -3.86 3.02
CA MET A 258 -29.05 -3.12 2.05
C MET A 258 -30.22 -2.40 2.72
N CYS A 259 -31.03 -3.10 3.53
CA CYS A 259 -32.14 -2.45 4.24
C CYS A 259 -31.65 -1.45 5.30
N LEU A 260 -30.53 -1.72 5.99
CA LEU A 260 -29.98 -0.78 6.99
C LEU A 260 -29.70 0.60 6.39
N TYR A 261 -29.02 0.66 5.24
CA TYR A 261 -28.65 1.93 4.61
C TYR A 261 -29.74 2.51 3.69
N GLY A 262 -30.56 1.64 3.09
CA GLY A 262 -31.73 2.03 2.32
C GLY A 262 -31.45 2.47 0.87
N PRO A 263 -32.50 2.85 0.12
CA PRO A 263 -32.42 3.10 -1.32
C PRO A 263 -31.53 4.28 -1.70
N GLU A 264 -31.42 5.30 -0.83
CA GLU A 264 -30.55 6.46 -1.07
C GLU A 264 -29.05 6.10 -1.14
N SER A 265 -28.65 4.96 -0.57
CA SER A 265 -27.26 4.47 -0.58
C SER A 265 -26.97 3.41 -1.64
N PHE A 266 -27.98 2.94 -2.37
CA PHE A 266 -27.85 1.88 -3.36
C PHE A 266 -28.77 2.16 -4.55
N LEU A 267 -28.19 2.65 -5.66
CA LEU A 267 -28.94 2.95 -6.87
C LEU A 267 -29.80 1.78 -7.37
N PRO A 268 -29.30 0.52 -7.42
CA PRO A 268 -30.11 -0.61 -7.87
C PRO A 268 -31.31 -0.88 -6.95
N PHE A 269 -31.17 -0.64 -5.64
CA PHE A 269 -32.27 -0.77 -4.70
C PHE A 269 -33.33 0.31 -4.96
N SER A 270 -32.91 1.55 -5.20
CA SER A 270 -33.83 2.63 -5.56
C SER A 270 -34.56 2.36 -6.88
N ARG A 271 -33.86 1.82 -7.90
CA ARG A 271 -34.48 1.44 -9.19
C ARG A 271 -35.54 0.39 -8.99
N VAL A 272 -35.21 -0.72 -8.33
CA VAL A 272 -36.16 -1.81 -8.09
C VAL A 272 -37.37 -1.29 -7.33
N LEU A 273 -37.21 -0.49 -6.26
CA LEU A 273 -38.34 0.06 -5.50
C LEU A 273 -39.19 1.07 -6.28
N SER A 274 -38.66 1.73 -7.31
CA SER A 274 -39.41 2.66 -8.16
C SER A 274 -40.37 1.97 -9.13
N VAL A 275 -40.16 0.69 -9.43
CA VAL A 275 -41.06 -0.09 -10.28
C VAL A 275 -42.37 -0.40 -9.54
N PRO A 276 -43.55 -0.14 -10.13
CA PRO A 276 -44.82 -0.47 -9.50
C PRO A 276 -44.96 -1.98 -9.26
N PHE A 277 -45.46 -2.36 -8.07
CA PHE A 277 -45.55 -3.77 -7.68
C PHE A 277 -46.49 -4.61 -8.57
N SER A 278 -47.47 -3.99 -9.23
CA SER A 278 -48.44 -4.66 -10.09
C SER A 278 -47.92 -5.07 -11.46
N ILE A 279 -46.82 -4.47 -11.94
CA ILE A 279 -46.30 -4.67 -13.31
C ILE A 279 -44.78 -4.92 -13.31
N PRO A 280 -44.27 -5.89 -12.53
CA PRO A 280 -42.84 -6.17 -12.50
C PRO A 280 -42.33 -6.76 -13.83
N GLN A 281 -43.22 -7.39 -14.60
CA GLN A 281 -42.90 -8.03 -15.87
C GLN A 281 -42.42 -7.01 -16.93
N ASP A 282 -42.95 -5.80 -16.92
CA ASP A 282 -42.63 -4.79 -17.95
C ASP A 282 -41.18 -4.29 -17.86
N TYR A 283 -40.56 -4.41 -16.69
CA TYR A 283 -39.21 -3.91 -16.42
C TYR A 283 -38.19 -5.03 -16.21
N TYR A 284 -38.64 -6.18 -15.69
CA TYR A 284 -37.75 -7.27 -15.27
C TYR A 284 -38.17 -8.62 -15.87
N ALA A 285 -38.81 -8.64 -17.05
CA ALA A 285 -39.28 -9.88 -17.69
C ALA A 285 -38.20 -10.97 -17.76
N ASP A 286 -37.02 -10.61 -18.25
CA ASP A 286 -35.91 -11.55 -18.47
C ASP A 286 -35.43 -12.15 -17.14
N ILE A 287 -35.15 -11.28 -16.15
CA ILE A 287 -34.69 -11.70 -14.81
C ILE A 287 -35.78 -12.53 -14.10
N ILE A 288 -37.05 -12.17 -14.23
CA ILE A 288 -38.16 -12.91 -13.64
C ILE A 288 -38.28 -14.30 -14.26
N SER A 289 -38.20 -14.40 -15.59
CA SER A 289 -38.22 -15.67 -16.30
C SER A 289 -37.07 -16.57 -15.85
N GLU A 290 -35.87 -16.00 -15.70
CA GLU A 290 -34.69 -16.73 -15.22
C GLU A 290 -34.87 -17.20 -13.77
N ILE A 291 -35.38 -16.35 -12.88
CA ILE A 291 -35.67 -16.73 -11.48
C ILE A 291 -36.64 -17.92 -11.41
N GLU A 292 -37.73 -17.88 -12.18
CA GLU A 292 -38.74 -18.94 -12.17
C GLU A 292 -38.22 -20.23 -12.78
N GLN A 293 -37.44 -20.13 -13.86
CA GLN A 293 -36.75 -21.28 -14.44
C GLN A 293 -35.83 -21.93 -13.40
N GLN A 294 -34.95 -21.17 -12.75
CA GLN A 294 -34.02 -21.71 -11.75
C GLN A 294 -34.74 -22.23 -10.50
N ALA A 295 -35.85 -21.62 -10.09
CA ALA A 295 -36.67 -22.14 -9.00
C ALA A 295 -37.27 -23.51 -9.34
N ASN A 296 -37.78 -23.68 -10.57
CA ASN A 296 -38.33 -24.93 -11.06
C ASN A 296 -37.25 -26.02 -11.18
N ASP A 297 -36.08 -25.69 -11.75
CA ASP A 297 -34.96 -26.60 -11.93
C ASP A 297 -34.44 -27.14 -10.58
N LEU A 298 -34.39 -26.26 -9.56
CA LEU A 298 -34.00 -26.61 -8.19
C LEU A 298 -35.13 -27.26 -7.37
N ARG A 299 -36.34 -27.38 -7.93
CA ARG A 299 -37.56 -27.85 -7.25
C ARG A 299 -37.85 -27.08 -5.95
N LEU A 300 -37.61 -25.77 -5.95
CA LEU A 300 -37.87 -24.89 -4.82
C LEU A 300 -39.28 -24.30 -4.91
N ASN A 301 -40.07 -24.42 -3.84
CA ASN A 301 -41.39 -23.78 -3.77
C ASN A 301 -41.23 -22.28 -3.49
N VAL A 302 -41.09 -21.49 -4.56
CA VAL A 302 -41.02 -20.03 -4.51
C VAL A 302 -42.24 -19.46 -5.23
N GLN A 303 -42.97 -18.60 -4.54
CA GLN A 303 -44.22 -18.03 -5.04
C GLN A 303 -44.06 -16.52 -5.23
N ARG A 304 -44.60 -15.99 -6.34
CA ARG A 304 -44.75 -14.55 -6.52
C ARG A 304 -45.69 -14.02 -5.43
N ARG A 305 -45.31 -12.90 -4.81
CA ARG A 305 -46.14 -12.24 -3.81
C ARG A 305 -47.32 -11.55 -4.48
N SER A 306 -48.49 -11.67 -3.88
CA SER A 306 -49.69 -10.92 -4.28
C SER A 306 -49.78 -9.54 -3.62
N VAL A 307 -48.98 -9.29 -2.56
CA VAL A 307 -49.00 -8.05 -1.78
C VAL A 307 -47.57 -7.55 -1.60
N GLU A 308 -47.39 -6.23 -1.75
CA GLU A 308 -46.10 -5.58 -1.58
C GLU A 308 -45.63 -5.65 -0.12
N VAL A 309 -44.35 -5.98 0.06
CA VAL A 309 -43.72 -6.00 1.39
C VAL A 309 -43.16 -4.62 1.71
N GLY A 310 -43.63 -4.02 2.80
CA GLY A 310 -43.04 -2.81 3.34
C GLY A 310 -41.68 -3.10 4.00
N PHE A 311 -40.58 -2.79 3.32
CA PHE A 311 -39.25 -2.89 3.92
C PHE A 311 -39.00 -1.75 4.92
N VAL A 312 -38.66 -2.09 6.16
CA VAL A 312 -38.16 -1.10 7.13
C VAL A 312 -36.71 -0.77 6.81
N CYS A 313 -36.50 0.19 5.90
CA CYS A 313 -35.18 0.57 5.41
C CYS A 313 -34.70 1.95 5.91
N GLY A 314 -33.41 2.24 5.73
CA GLY A 314 -32.83 3.57 6.00
C GLY A 314 -32.57 3.86 7.49
N LYS A 315 -32.48 2.84 8.34
CA LYS A 315 -32.16 3.02 9.77
C LYS A 315 -30.80 3.70 9.99
N ALA A 316 -29.84 3.53 9.07
CA ALA A 316 -28.52 4.15 9.14
C ALA A 316 -28.59 5.68 9.14
N ARG A 317 -29.55 6.26 8.39
CA ARG A 317 -29.79 7.72 8.33
C ARG A 317 -30.13 8.31 9.70
N LYS A 318 -30.82 7.55 10.55
CA LYS A 318 -31.26 7.97 11.90
C LYS A 318 -30.37 7.37 13.00
N SER A 319 -29.23 6.77 12.65
CA SER A 319 -28.37 6.10 13.62
C SER A 319 -27.71 7.12 14.55
N SER A 320 -27.75 6.86 15.85
CA SER A 320 -27.01 7.64 16.85
C SER A 320 -25.50 7.35 16.83
N SER A 321 -25.05 6.32 16.11
CA SER A 321 -23.64 5.99 15.96
C SER A 321 -22.99 6.89 14.90
N PRO A 322 -21.99 7.72 15.27
CA PRO A 322 -21.33 8.61 14.32
C PRO A 322 -20.69 7.86 13.14
N SER A 323 -20.15 6.65 13.39
CA SER A 323 -19.53 5.83 12.36
C SER A 323 -20.54 5.30 11.33
N VAL A 324 -21.72 4.88 11.77
CA VAL A 324 -22.78 4.39 10.87
C VAL A 324 -23.33 5.53 10.03
N LEU A 325 -23.56 6.69 10.66
CA LEU A 325 -24.05 7.88 9.98
C LEU A 325 -23.04 8.39 8.93
N GLN A 326 -21.75 8.41 9.27
CA GLN A 326 -20.69 8.79 8.34
C GLN A 326 -20.61 7.81 7.15
N ASN A 327 -20.68 6.50 7.39
CA ASN A 327 -20.69 5.51 6.32
C ASN A 327 -21.91 5.67 5.42
N TYR A 328 -23.09 5.92 6.00
CA TYR A 328 -24.31 6.20 5.25
C TYR A 328 -24.14 7.44 4.36
N GLN A 329 -23.67 8.56 4.92
CA GLN A 329 -23.42 9.79 4.15
C GLN A 329 -22.42 9.54 3.00
N SER A 330 -21.35 8.80 3.27
CA SER A 330 -20.36 8.46 2.23
C SER A 330 -20.96 7.62 1.11
N MET A 331 -21.85 6.67 1.42
CA MET A 331 -22.50 5.86 0.39
C MET A 331 -23.54 6.65 -0.38
N VAL A 332 -24.33 7.51 0.27
CA VAL A 332 -25.28 8.40 -0.40
C VAL A 332 -24.57 9.33 -1.38
N GLU A 333 -23.47 9.97 -0.98
CA GLU A 333 -22.71 10.83 -1.89
C GLU A 333 -22.10 10.04 -3.05
N LYS A 334 -21.62 8.82 -2.80
CA LYS A 334 -21.14 7.92 -3.87
C LYS A 334 -22.27 7.59 -4.85
N THR A 335 -23.44 7.22 -4.36
CA THR A 335 -24.61 6.90 -5.18
C THR A 335 -25.12 8.11 -5.97
N LYS A 336 -25.09 9.31 -5.40
CA LYS A 336 -25.40 10.55 -6.14
C LYS A 336 -24.41 10.79 -7.27
N GLN A 337 -23.13 10.51 -7.04
CA GLN A 337 -22.11 10.64 -8.08
C GLN A 337 -22.34 9.61 -9.18
N GLU A 338 -22.51 8.34 -8.83
CA GLU A 338 -22.84 7.26 -9.79
C GLU A 338 -24.07 7.60 -10.64
N ALA A 339 -25.11 8.18 -10.03
CA ALA A 339 -26.32 8.61 -10.77
C ALA A 339 -26.06 9.79 -11.71
N ARG A 340 -25.16 10.73 -11.35
CA ARG A 340 -24.76 11.83 -12.24
C ARG A 340 -23.94 11.29 -13.42
N ASP A 341 -23.06 10.33 -13.15
CA ASP A 341 -22.22 9.71 -14.17
C ASP A 341 -23.09 8.89 -15.14
N GLU A 342 -24.06 8.13 -14.64
CA GLU A 342 -25.06 7.40 -15.47
C GLU A 342 -25.89 8.37 -16.33
N ALA A 343 -26.33 9.50 -15.76
CA ALA A 343 -27.05 10.53 -16.51
C ALA A 343 -26.18 11.18 -17.59
N ALA A 344 -24.93 11.54 -17.28
CA ALA A 344 -23.99 12.11 -18.25
C ALA A 344 -23.69 11.13 -19.39
N ASN A 345 -23.43 9.86 -19.05
CA ASN A 345 -23.19 8.80 -20.03
C ASN A 345 -24.41 8.58 -20.94
N SER A 346 -25.64 8.69 -20.41
CA SER A 346 -26.86 8.58 -21.22
C SER A 346 -27.02 9.73 -22.23
N VAL A 347 -26.56 10.94 -21.90
CA VAL A 347 -26.58 12.10 -22.81
C VAL A 347 -25.58 11.88 -23.94
N ILE A 348 -24.34 11.47 -23.59
CA ILE A 348 -23.30 11.16 -24.57
C ILE A 348 -23.75 10.02 -25.50
N ALA A 349 -24.34 8.96 -24.96
CA ALA A 349 -24.85 7.85 -25.77
C ALA A 349 -25.94 8.29 -26.77
N ARG A 350 -26.85 9.18 -26.35
CA ARG A 350 -27.87 9.76 -27.26
C ARG A 350 -27.25 10.65 -28.31
N GLU A 351 -26.24 11.44 -27.96
CA GLU A 351 -25.52 12.29 -28.91
C GLU A 351 -24.80 11.46 -29.96
N ILE A 352 -24.06 10.42 -29.54
CA ILE A 352 -23.42 9.46 -30.45
C ILE A 352 -24.45 8.80 -31.37
N ALA A 353 -25.59 8.36 -30.83
CA ALA A 353 -26.66 7.77 -31.63
C ALA A 353 -27.24 8.76 -32.64
N ALA A 354 -27.43 10.02 -32.25
CA ALA A 354 -27.91 11.08 -33.14
C ALA A 354 -26.88 11.44 -34.23
N THR A 355 -25.58 11.52 -33.89
CA THR A 355 -24.50 11.75 -34.86
C THR A 355 -24.38 10.59 -35.86
N ALA A 356 -24.51 9.35 -35.38
CA ALA A 356 -24.52 8.17 -36.25
C ALA A 356 -25.68 8.19 -37.25
N GLN A 357 -26.87 8.64 -36.81
CA GLN A 357 -28.03 8.85 -37.68
C GLN A 357 -27.78 9.98 -38.70
N LEU A 358 -27.14 11.07 -38.31
CA LEU A 358 -26.86 12.23 -39.19
C LEU A 358 -25.84 11.89 -40.29
N LEU A 359 -24.86 11.04 -40.01
CA LEU A 359 -23.80 10.65 -40.95
C LEU A 359 -24.23 9.60 -41.99
N GLY A 360 -25.51 9.20 -42.02
CA GLY A 360 -26.00 8.19 -42.97
C GLY A 360 -25.37 6.80 -42.78
N LEU A 361 -24.72 6.58 -41.63
CA LEU A 361 -24.22 5.27 -41.24
C LEU A 361 -25.44 4.43 -40.87
N MET A 362 -25.92 3.63 -41.83
CA MET A 362 -26.94 2.63 -41.57
C MET A 362 -26.53 1.82 -40.33
N PRO A 363 -27.37 1.72 -39.29
CA PRO A 363 -27.04 0.99 -38.08
C PRO A 363 -27.07 -0.49 -38.43
N ARG A 364 -25.97 -1.01 -38.97
CA ARG A 364 -25.66 -2.42 -38.76
C ARG A 364 -25.56 -2.56 -37.26
N ALA A 365 -26.38 -3.43 -36.70
CA ALA A 365 -26.34 -3.83 -35.30
C ALA A 365 -24.97 -4.44 -34.99
N VAL A 366 -23.97 -3.57 -34.83
CA VAL A 366 -22.76 -3.88 -34.12
C VAL A 366 -23.25 -4.03 -32.70
N LYS A 367 -23.49 -5.28 -32.28
CA LYS A 367 -23.31 -5.65 -30.88
C LYS A 367 -21.90 -5.18 -30.55
N LEU A 368 -21.79 -3.99 -29.96
CA LEU A 368 -20.54 -3.51 -29.38
C LEU A 368 -20.17 -4.59 -28.36
N PRO A 369 -19.14 -5.40 -28.62
CA PRO A 369 -18.63 -6.26 -27.58
C PRO A 369 -17.99 -5.29 -26.59
N PHE A 370 -18.57 -5.24 -25.40
CA PHE A 370 -18.18 -4.44 -24.24
C PHE A 370 -18.74 -3.02 -24.18
N GLU A 371 -19.70 -2.86 -23.26
CA GLU A 371 -20.01 -1.63 -22.54
C GLU A 371 -18.73 -1.15 -21.84
N ASP A 372 -18.01 -0.21 -22.46
CA ASP A 372 -16.99 0.56 -21.76
C ASP A 372 -17.37 2.04 -21.79
N HIS A 373 -17.68 2.57 -20.61
CA HIS A 373 -18.10 3.94 -20.39
C HIS A 373 -17.01 4.92 -20.85
N VAL A 374 -17.29 5.62 -21.96
CA VAL A 374 -16.57 6.81 -22.40
C VAL A 374 -17.08 7.99 -21.59
N GLU A 375 -16.47 8.21 -20.42
CA GLU A 375 -16.66 9.44 -19.65
C GLU A 375 -15.93 10.58 -20.36
N LEU A 376 -16.69 11.42 -21.07
CA LEU A 376 -16.22 12.67 -21.65
C LEU A 376 -16.12 13.72 -20.53
N PHE A 377 -14.91 13.95 -20.00
CA PHE A 377 -14.66 15.00 -19.01
C PHE A 377 -14.82 16.38 -19.67
N THR A 378 -15.94 17.06 -19.39
CA THR A 378 -16.10 18.49 -19.64
C THR A 378 -15.67 19.26 -18.39
N ASP A 379 -14.64 20.09 -18.52
CA ASP A 379 -14.15 20.98 -17.46
C ASP A 379 -15.20 22.07 -17.19
N VAL A 380 -15.91 21.98 -16.07
CA VAL A 380 -16.88 22.98 -15.63
C VAL A 380 -16.23 23.82 -14.53
N GLU A 381 -15.65 24.96 -14.93
CA GLU A 381 -15.26 26.02 -14.01
C GLU A 381 -16.47 26.45 -13.16
N SER A 382 -16.38 26.24 -11.85
CA SER A 382 -17.38 26.75 -10.90
C SER A 382 -17.07 28.23 -10.58
N PRO A 383 -18.08 29.10 -10.42
CA PRO A 383 -17.86 30.53 -10.19
C PRO A 383 -17.17 30.78 -8.84
N LYS A 384 -16.02 31.46 -8.91
CA LYS A 384 -15.16 31.90 -7.81
C LYS A 384 -15.94 32.72 -6.77
N LEU A 385 -16.03 32.20 -5.54
CA LEU A 385 -16.11 33.03 -4.34
C LEU A 385 -14.69 33.45 -3.95
N MET A 386 -14.47 34.77 -3.87
CA MET A 386 -13.20 35.40 -3.51
C MET A 386 -12.68 34.88 -2.17
N THR A 387 -11.79 33.90 -2.24
CA THR A 387 -10.96 33.45 -1.12
C THR A 387 -9.56 33.90 -1.46
N THR A 388 -8.95 34.70 -0.58
CA THR A 388 -7.55 35.16 -0.65
C THR A 388 -6.66 34.05 -1.19
N SER A 389 -6.07 34.29 -2.37
CA SER A 389 -5.22 33.35 -3.09
C SER A 389 -3.97 33.07 -2.26
N VAL A 390 -4.04 32.04 -1.42
CA VAL A 390 -2.85 31.32 -1.00
C VAL A 390 -2.28 30.75 -2.29
N GLU A 391 -1.19 31.33 -2.78
CA GLU A 391 -0.41 30.75 -3.88
C GLU A 391 -0.19 29.28 -3.54
N THR A 392 -0.94 28.41 -4.23
CA THR A 392 -0.67 26.98 -4.23
C THR A 392 0.70 26.84 -4.85
N LEU A 393 1.73 26.76 -3.99
CA LEU A 393 3.09 26.42 -4.36
C LEU A 393 3.01 25.24 -5.32
N ASN A 394 3.23 25.52 -6.61
CA ASN A 394 3.26 24.49 -7.62
C ASN A 394 4.29 23.46 -7.15
N PRO A 395 3.97 22.15 -7.23
CA PRO A 395 4.92 21.12 -6.83
C PRO A 395 6.20 21.39 -7.59
N ILE A 396 7.31 21.48 -6.86
CA ILE A 396 8.64 21.76 -7.39
C ILE A 396 8.96 20.62 -8.35
N SER A 397 8.61 20.83 -9.61
CA SER A 397 8.66 19.83 -10.67
C SER A 397 10.07 19.78 -11.26
N ASN A 398 11.07 19.75 -10.38
CA ASN A 398 12.43 19.50 -10.82
C ASN A 398 12.57 17.99 -10.91
N LYS A 399 12.77 17.51 -12.14
CA LYS A 399 13.23 16.15 -12.41
C LYS A 399 14.48 15.91 -11.54
N PRO A 400 14.56 14.81 -10.77
CA PRO A 400 15.77 14.49 -10.05
C PRO A 400 16.90 14.19 -11.02
N HIS A 401 18.09 14.58 -10.64
CA HIS A 401 19.37 14.26 -11.27
C HIS A 401 19.84 12.86 -10.85
N LEU A 402 19.48 12.40 -9.65
CA LEU A 402 19.88 11.10 -9.10
C LEU A 402 18.69 10.16 -8.84
N THR A 403 18.83 8.90 -9.25
CA THR A 403 17.95 7.79 -8.86
C THR A 403 18.72 6.58 -8.36
N PHE A 404 18.01 5.65 -7.75
CA PHE A 404 18.54 4.43 -7.17
C PHE A 404 17.95 3.22 -7.86
N ARG A 405 18.79 2.26 -8.25
CA ARG A 405 18.36 0.95 -8.72
C ARG A 405 18.87 -0.11 -7.76
N VAL A 406 17.99 -0.99 -7.32
CA VAL A 406 18.36 -2.16 -6.54
C VAL A 406 18.19 -3.40 -7.41
N TRP A 407 19.10 -4.35 -7.29
CA TRP A 407 19.03 -5.63 -7.96
C TRP A 407 19.77 -6.71 -7.17
N ASP A 408 19.48 -7.95 -7.52
CA ASP A 408 20.22 -9.15 -7.13
C ASP A 408 20.45 -10.05 -8.36
N ALA A 409 20.85 -11.31 -8.13
CA ALA A 409 21.07 -12.29 -9.20
C ALA A 409 19.75 -12.74 -9.88
N ASP A 410 18.66 -12.74 -9.13
CA ASP A 410 17.35 -13.24 -9.56
C ASP A 410 16.55 -12.17 -10.32
N ASN A 411 16.99 -10.90 -10.27
CA ASN A 411 16.45 -9.83 -11.08
C ASN A 411 16.54 -10.14 -12.59
N ARG A 412 15.46 -9.78 -13.30
CA ARG A 412 15.35 -9.94 -14.76
C ARG A 412 16.25 -8.98 -15.54
N THR A 413 16.51 -7.79 -15.02
CA THR A 413 17.53 -6.95 -15.65
C THR A 413 18.91 -7.50 -15.34
N LYS A 414 19.78 -7.60 -16.33
CA LYS A 414 21.15 -8.07 -16.11
C LYS A 414 22.08 -6.87 -15.96
N PHE A 415 22.93 -6.92 -14.93
CA PHE A 415 24.00 -5.96 -14.75
C PHE A 415 25.23 -6.47 -15.50
N MET A 416 25.58 -5.83 -16.62
CA MET A 416 26.64 -6.27 -17.54
C MET A 416 27.49 -5.07 -17.93
N ASN A 417 28.82 -5.26 -17.92
CA ASN A 417 29.79 -4.23 -18.32
C ASN A 417 29.61 -2.89 -17.60
N GLY A 418 29.20 -2.91 -16.33
CA GLY A 418 28.95 -1.70 -15.52
C GLY A 418 27.59 -1.03 -15.77
N GLY A 419 26.78 -1.51 -16.71
CA GLY A 419 25.44 -1.01 -17.01
C GLY A 419 24.34 -2.03 -16.70
N PHE A 420 23.09 -1.62 -16.93
CA PHE A 420 21.91 -2.50 -16.86
C PHE A 420 21.31 -2.70 -18.25
N VAL A 421 20.96 -3.94 -18.56
CA VAL A 421 20.23 -4.29 -19.78
C VAL A 421 18.91 -4.96 -19.37
N ALA A 422 17.80 -4.53 -19.98
CA ALA A 422 16.50 -5.13 -19.75
C ALA A 422 16.49 -6.56 -20.30
N GLN A 423 15.77 -7.48 -19.66
CA GLN A 423 15.79 -8.92 -19.98
C GLN A 423 15.58 -9.23 -21.47
N ALA A 424 14.73 -8.46 -22.16
CA ALA A 424 14.39 -8.66 -23.56
C ALA A 424 15.59 -8.45 -24.49
N PHE A 425 16.60 -7.72 -24.02
CA PHE A 425 17.72 -7.25 -24.81
C PHE A 425 19.06 -7.87 -24.39
N VAL A 426 19.08 -8.82 -23.45
CA VAL A 426 20.31 -9.45 -22.98
C VAL A 426 21.04 -10.15 -24.13
N ASP A 427 20.32 -10.93 -24.93
CA ASP A 427 20.85 -11.67 -26.09
C ASP A 427 20.62 -10.93 -27.42
N TRP A 428 20.14 -9.69 -27.35
CA TRP A 428 19.83 -8.91 -28.55
C TRP A 428 21.11 -8.31 -29.16
N PRO A 429 21.35 -8.47 -30.47
CA PRO A 429 22.53 -7.90 -31.11
C PRO A 429 22.47 -6.37 -31.10
N ARG A 430 23.56 -5.72 -30.63
CA ARG A 430 23.63 -4.26 -30.60
C ARG A 430 23.69 -3.67 -32.03
N PRO A 431 23.11 -2.48 -32.28
CA PRO A 431 22.40 -1.63 -31.31
C PRO A 431 21.00 -2.17 -30.97
N PHE A 432 20.54 -1.87 -29.75
CA PHE A 432 19.17 -2.21 -29.32
C PHE A 432 18.12 -1.42 -30.12
N PRO A 433 16.89 -1.94 -30.26
CA PRO A 433 15.83 -1.22 -30.97
C PRO A 433 15.51 0.10 -30.27
N ALA A 434 15.20 1.11 -31.09
CA ALA A 434 14.82 2.43 -30.61
C ALA A 434 13.61 2.35 -29.65
N PRO A 435 13.54 3.24 -28.63
CA PRO A 435 12.38 3.28 -27.74
C PRO A 435 11.07 3.48 -28.49
N ILE A 436 10.05 2.70 -28.13
CA ILE A 436 8.71 2.84 -28.71
C ILE A 436 8.02 4.05 -28.09
N VAL A 437 7.46 4.92 -28.93
CA VAL A 437 6.66 6.06 -28.48
C VAL A 437 5.45 5.56 -27.69
N LEU A 438 5.15 6.20 -26.54
CA LEU A 438 4.01 5.78 -25.71
C LEU A 438 2.68 5.82 -26.48
N ASP A 439 2.48 6.80 -27.36
CA ASP A 439 1.29 6.92 -28.22
C ASP A 439 1.54 6.41 -29.66
N ASP A 440 2.45 5.46 -29.84
CA ASP A 440 2.67 4.83 -31.13
C ASP A 440 1.34 4.24 -31.70
N PRO A 441 1.07 4.36 -33.02
CA PRO A 441 -0.17 3.88 -33.64
C PRO A 441 -0.49 2.40 -33.42
N SER A 442 0.52 1.54 -33.18
CA SER A 442 0.32 0.12 -32.88
C SER A 442 -0.26 -0.12 -31.48
N GLY A 443 -0.20 0.87 -30.59
CA GLY A 443 -0.55 0.72 -29.18
C GLY A 443 0.48 -0.08 -28.35
N ALA A 444 1.54 -0.61 -28.96
CA ALA A 444 2.54 -1.44 -28.29
C ALA A 444 3.20 -0.71 -27.11
N GLY A 445 3.55 0.57 -27.28
CA GLY A 445 4.14 1.38 -26.21
C GLY A 445 3.25 1.45 -24.96
N LYS A 446 1.93 1.61 -25.14
CA LYS A 446 0.94 1.64 -24.04
C LYS A 446 0.83 0.31 -23.34
N ILE A 447 0.73 -0.77 -24.11
CA ILE A 447 0.59 -2.13 -23.60
C ILE A 447 1.84 -2.50 -22.79
N LEU A 448 3.03 -2.31 -23.36
CA LEU A 448 4.29 -2.59 -22.68
C LEU A 448 4.42 -1.75 -21.42
N THR A 449 4.09 -0.45 -21.48
CA THR A 449 4.18 0.39 -20.29
C THR A 449 3.15 0.01 -19.22
N ALA A 450 1.92 -0.32 -19.62
CA ALA A 450 0.89 -0.76 -18.69
C ALA A 450 1.24 -2.09 -18.02
N LEU A 451 1.80 -3.03 -18.79
CA LEU A 451 2.31 -4.29 -18.26
C LEU A 451 3.46 -4.05 -17.28
N HIS A 452 4.43 -3.17 -17.61
CA HIS A 452 5.56 -2.83 -16.74
C HIS A 452 5.12 -2.28 -15.38
N LEU A 453 4.10 -1.41 -15.44
CA LEU A 453 3.56 -0.72 -14.28
C LEU A 453 2.56 -1.58 -13.50
N SER A 454 2.11 -2.69 -14.08
CA SER A 454 1.19 -3.60 -13.41
C SER A 454 1.89 -4.47 -12.37
N LYS A 455 1.14 -4.88 -11.34
CA LYS A 455 1.67 -5.73 -10.28
C LYS A 455 2.03 -7.14 -10.79
N HIS A 456 1.32 -7.60 -11.82
CA HIS A 456 1.39 -8.96 -12.33
C HIS A 456 2.06 -9.05 -13.70
N GLY A 457 2.01 -7.97 -14.47
CA GLY A 457 2.73 -7.85 -15.71
C GLY A 457 4.18 -7.56 -15.41
N ASP A 458 5.02 -8.24 -16.16
CA ASP A 458 6.43 -7.99 -16.19
C ASP A 458 6.77 -7.75 -17.64
N THR A 459 7.32 -6.57 -17.94
CA THR A 459 7.83 -6.33 -19.28
C THR A 459 9.33 -6.39 -19.28
N PRO A 460 9.90 -7.25 -20.13
CA PRO A 460 11.33 -7.44 -20.19
C PRO A 460 12.06 -6.26 -20.87
N VAL A 461 11.37 -5.19 -21.29
CA VAL A 461 11.95 -4.07 -22.07
C VAL A 461 12.33 -2.82 -21.25
N TYR A 462 11.85 -2.72 -20.01
CA TYR A 462 12.08 -1.54 -19.16
C TYR A 462 12.90 -1.84 -17.92
N ILE A 463 13.67 -0.85 -17.47
CA ILE A 463 14.51 -0.90 -16.28
C ILE A 463 14.01 0.17 -15.30
N SER A 464 13.38 -0.23 -14.19
CA SER A 464 12.85 0.71 -13.19
C SER A 464 13.94 1.31 -12.29
N THR A 465 13.87 2.59 -11.98
CA THR A 465 14.69 3.23 -10.95
C THR A 465 13.80 4.00 -9.97
N ALA A 466 14.19 4.04 -8.71
CA ALA A 466 13.46 4.74 -7.67
C ALA A 466 14.15 6.08 -7.37
N SER A 467 13.39 7.16 -7.35
CA SER A 467 13.89 8.46 -6.89
C SER A 467 13.88 8.59 -5.37
N SER A 468 13.26 7.66 -4.64
CA SER A 468 13.28 7.59 -3.17
C SER A 468 14.26 6.54 -2.69
N LEU A 469 15.29 6.96 -1.94
CA LEU A 469 16.23 6.03 -1.31
C LEU A 469 15.55 5.11 -0.30
N LEU A 470 14.56 5.64 0.44
CA LEU A 470 13.76 4.85 1.38
C LEU A 470 13.02 3.70 0.66
N GLN A 471 12.43 4.00 -0.50
CA GLN A 471 11.74 3.00 -1.32
C GLN A 471 12.71 1.96 -1.88
N ALA A 472 13.87 2.40 -2.39
CA ALA A 472 14.92 1.51 -2.88
C ALA A 472 15.38 0.52 -1.78
N LEU A 473 15.70 1.02 -0.59
CA LEU A 473 16.10 0.18 0.54
C LEU A 473 14.99 -0.76 1.02
N SER A 474 13.73 -0.31 0.96
CA SER A 474 12.56 -1.15 1.27
C SER A 474 12.47 -2.34 0.30
N TYR A 475 12.74 -2.14 -0.99
CA TYR A 475 12.76 -3.22 -1.98
C TYR A 475 13.94 -4.17 -1.78
N ALA A 476 15.11 -3.63 -1.43
CA ALA A 476 16.30 -4.43 -1.23
C ALA A 476 16.15 -5.50 -0.13
N LYS A 477 15.30 -5.28 0.86
CA LYS A 477 15.15 -6.24 1.98
C LYS A 477 14.47 -7.55 1.63
N SER A 478 13.72 -7.62 0.54
CA SER A 478 13.16 -8.88 0.05
C SER A 478 14.08 -9.63 -0.90
N MET A 479 15.19 -9.01 -1.33
CA MET A 479 16.12 -9.55 -2.34
C MET A 479 17.26 -10.36 -1.71
N ARG A 480 17.87 -11.24 -2.51
CA ARG A 480 19.00 -12.08 -2.07
C ARG A 480 20.33 -11.38 -2.36
N GLN A 481 21.10 -11.05 -1.33
CA GLN A 481 22.38 -10.31 -1.48
C GLN A 481 22.23 -9.04 -2.33
N PRO A 482 21.30 -8.14 -1.96
CA PRO A 482 20.98 -6.97 -2.78
C PRO A 482 22.17 -6.05 -2.99
N LYS A 483 22.25 -5.50 -4.19
CA LYS A 483 23.16 -4.41 -4.58
C LYS A 483 22.34 -3.17 -4.90
N ILE A 484 22.93 -2.00 -4.71
CA ILE A 484 22.32 -0.70 -5.04
C ILE A 484 23.24 0.11 -5.94
N ALA A 485 22.65 0.77 -6.93
CA ALA A 485 23.32 1.53 -7.95
C ALA A 485 22.75 2.93 -7.95
N LEU A 486 23.63 3.90 -8.08
CA LEU A 486 23.31 5.29 -8.23
C LEU A 486 23.32 5.60 -9.72
N VAL A 487 22.19 6.05 -10.24
CA VAL A 487 21.98 6.29 -11.67
C VAL A 487 21.75 7.78 -11.90
N SER A 488 22.58 8.39 -12.74
CA SER A 488 22.38 9.77 -13.19
C SER A 488 21.27 9.81 -14.23
N LEU A 489 20.22 10.60 -13.98
CA LEU A 489 19.17 10.85 -14.96
C LEU A 489 19.53 11.92 -15.99
N ASP A 490 20.69 12.57 -15.86
CA ASP A 490 21.19 13.58 -16.81
C ASP A 490 22.20 13.01 -17.81
N ALA A 491 22.62 11.76 -17.63
CA ALA A 491 23.50 11.08 -18.56
C ALA A 491 22.95 11.19 -19.99
N GLN A 492 23.82 11.56 -20.93
CA GLN A 492 23.43 11.82 -22.31
C GLN A 492 22.78 10.60 -22.96
N CYS A 493 23.25 9.40 -22.61
CA CYS A 493 22.71 8.13 -23.08
C CYS A 493 21.25 7.87 -22.66
N LEU A 494 20.72 8.59 -21.66
CA LEU A 494 19.33 8.54 -21.21
C LEU A 494 18.45 9.67 -21.75
N GLN A 495 19.04 10.72 -22.35
CA GLN A 495 18.27 11.85 -22.91
C GLN A 495 17.71 11.56 -24.31
N ALA A 496 17.97 10.37 -24.86
CA ALA A 496 17.34 9.94 -26.10
C ALA A 496 15.80 9.99 -25.98
N GLU A 497 15.15 10.42 -27.05
CA GLU A 497 13.71 10.61 -27.07
C GLU A 497 12.99 9.31 -26.68
N HIS A 498 11.97 9.42 -25.83
CA HIS A 498 11.18 8.30 -25.29
C HIS A 498 11.98 7.22 -24.55
N LYS A 499 13.26 7.43 -24.22
CA LYS A 499 14.04 6.44 -23.48
C LYS A 499 13.75 6.45 -21.99
N LEU A 500 13.62 7.63 -21.39
CA LEU A 500 13.36 7.81 -19.96
C LEU A 500 11.93 8.28 -19.73
N HIS A 501 11.20 7.57 -18.88
CA HIS A 501 9.84 7.93 -18.51
C HIS A 501 9.70 8.12 -17.00
N HIS A 502 8.93 9.13 -16.60
CA HIS A 502 8.48 9.29 -15.22
C HIS A 502 7.09 8.67 -15.07
N ALA A 503 6.94 7.69 -14.17
CA ALA A 503 5.69 6.96 -14.04
C ALA A 503 4.51 7.88 -13.68
N ALA A 504 4.73 8.95 -12.92
CA ALA A 504 3.69 9.92 -12.58
C ALA A 504 3.14 10.70 -13.78
N ASN A 505 3.94 10.88 -14.84
CA ASN A 505 3.49 11.55 -16.06
C ASN A 505 2.76 10.57 -17.00
N VAL A 506 3.07 9.28 -16.89
CA VAL A 506 2.50 8.24 -17.74
C VAL A 506 1.17 7.70 -17.19
N PHE A 507 1.07 7.49 -15.88
CA PHE A 507 -0.14 6.92 -15.27
C PHE A 507 -1.44 7.67 -15.58
N PRO A 508 -1.50 9.01 -15.45
CA PRO A 508 -2.72 9.77 -15.77
C PRO A 508 -3.18 9.53 -17.21
N ARG A 509 -2.24 9.45 -18.16
CA ARG A 509 -2.53 9.19 -19.58
C ARG A 509 -3.10 7.79 -19.78
N LEU A 510 -2.47 6.77 -19.18
CA LEU A 510 -2.98 5.39 -19.24
C LEU A 510 -4.35 5.24 -18.55
N LYS A 511 -4.62 6.02 -17.49
CA LYS A 511 -5.93 6.03 -16.80
C LYS A 511 -7.01 6.70 -17.63
N ALA A 512 -6.70 7.85 -18.25
CA ALA A 512 -7.62 8.56 -19.14
C ALA A 512 -8.06 7.67 -20.31
N GLN A 513 -7.19 6.77 -20.76
CA GLN A 513 -7.46 5.81 -21.84
C GLN A 513 -8.08 4.49 -21.37
N GLY A 514 -8.43 4.34 -20.08
CA GLY A 514 -9.03 3.11 -19.54
C GLY A 514 -8.05 1.99 -19.18
N ILE A 515 -6.82 2.02 -19.70
CA ILE A 515 -5.82 0.94 -19.60
C ILE A 515 -5.35 0.68 -18.17
N ALA A 516 -5.16 1.73 -17.36
CA ALA A 516 -4.65 1.63 -15.99
C ALA A 516 -5.68 2.02 -14.92
N ARG A 517 -6.99 1.89 -15.19
CA ARG A 517 -8.08 2.22 -14.23
C ARG A 517 -7.98 1.42 -12.93
N TRP A 518 -7.39 0.22 -12.98
CA TRP A 518 -7.14 -0.62 -11.81
C TRP A 518 -6.11 -0.02 -10.83
N ALA A 519 -5.23 0.87 -11.28
CA ALA A 519 -4.09 1.34 -10.50
C ALA A 519 -4.46 2.50 -9.58
N ARG A 520 -4.35 2.29 -8.26
CA ARG A 520 -4.32 3.41 -7.30
C ARG A 520 -2.93 4.07 -7.20
N TYR A 521 -1.90 3.38 -7.68
CA TYR A 521 -0.55 3.88 -7.76
C TYR A 521 -0.47 5.18 -8.57
N LYS A 522 0.39 6.09 -8.12
CA LYS A 522 0.60 7.40 -8.74
C LYS A 522 1.96 7.53 -9.44
N GLY A 523 2.89 6.59 -9.26
CA GLY A 523 4.18 6.64 -9.96
C GLY A 523 5.15 7.76 -9.54
N ASN A 524 4.89 8.49 -8.44
CA ASN A 524 5.67 9.69 -8.09
C ASN A 524 7.17 9.41 -7.86
N GLY A 525 7.48 8.25 -7.29
CA GLY A 525 8.85 7.87 -6.91
C GLY A 525 9.59 7.06 -7.95
N GLU A 526 9.04 6.86 -9.15
CA GLU A 526 9.55 5.86 -10.09
C GLU A 526 9.79 6.41 -11.48
N TYR A 527 10.97 6.10 -12.00
CA TYR A 527 11.35 6.29 -13.38
C TYR A 527 11.57 4.91 -14.00
N PHE A 528 11.41 4.81 -15.32
CA PHE A 528 11.76 3.59 -16.03
C PHE A 528 12.43 3.93 -17.36
N VAL A 529 13.44 3.14 -17.70
CA VAL A 529 14.34 3.34 -18.84
C VAL A 529 14.14 2.23 -19.84
N TRP A 530 13.92 2.57 -21.11
CA TRP A 530 13.85 1.62 -22.21
C TRP A 530 15.22 1.01 -22.52
N GLY A 531 15.27 -0.31 -22.64
CA GLY A 531 16.40 -1.01 -23.22
C GLY A 531 17.57 -1.19 -22.27
N GLU A 532 18.35 -0.13 -22.10
CA GLU A 532 19.57 -0.14 -21.30
C GLU A 532 19.84 1.16 -20.55
N ILE A 533 20.48 1.01 -19.39
CA ILE A 533 21.19 2.06 -18.66
C ILE A 533 22.67 1.77 -18.87
N ALA A 534 23.34 2.55 -19.73
CA ALA A 534 24.75 2.35 -20.01
C ALA A 534 25.64 2.66 -18.79
N ALA A 535 26.87 2.15 -18.81
CA ALA A 535 27.79 2.26 -17.67
C ALA A 535 28.15 3.71 -17.30
N ASP A 536 28.14 4.62 -18.28
CA ASP A 536 28.34 6.06 -18.08
C ASP A 536 27.24 6.72 -17.22
N ALA A 537 26.03 6.16 -17.24
CA ALA A 537 24.92 6.61 -16.37
C ALA A 537 24.97 5.99 -14.97
N VAL A 538 25.72 4.90 -14.76
CA VAL A 538 25.87 4.24 -13.46
C VAL A 538 27.03 4.88 -12.71
N LEU A 539 26.71 5.78 -11.79
CA LEU A 539 27.68 6.58 -11.06
C LEU A 539 28.46 5.74 -10.03
N HIS A 540 27.77 4.86 -9.31
CA HIS A 540 28.38 4.03 -8.29
C HIS A 540 27.53 2.77 -8.02
N THR A 541 28.18 1.69 -7.58
CA THR A 541 27.52 0.45 -7.17
C THR A 541 28.02 -0.01 -5.81
N LEU A 542 27.11 -0.50 -4.98
CA LEU A 542 27.36 -0.87 -3.60
C LEU A 542 26.69 -2.20 -3.28
N GLU A 543 27.40 -3.09 -2.59
CA GLU A 543 26.78 -4.23 -1.92
C GLU A 543 26.09 -3.73 -0.65
N LEU A 544 24.78 -3.95 -0.53
CA LEU A 544 24.01 -3.34 0.54
C LEU A 544 24.44 -3.85 1.93
N GLU A 545 24.82 -5.11 2.05
CA GLU A 545 25.31 -5.68 3.31
C GLU A 545 26.59 -4.97 3.78
N LYS A 546 27.57 -4.79 2.88
CA LYS A 546 28.82 -4.05 3.17
C LYS A 546 28.51 -2.60 3.56
N LEU A 547 27.59 -1.95 2.85
CA LEU A 547 27.17 -0.58 3.16
C LEU A 547 26.55 -0.48 4.56
N ILE A 548 25.64 -1.38 4.91
CA ILE A 548 24.99 -1.42 6.22
C ILE A 548 26.03 -1.67 7.33
N ASN A 549 26.91 -2.64 7.15
CA ASN A 549 27.96 -2.96 8.13
C ASN A 549 28.91 -1.76 8.34
N HIS A 550 29.32 -1.11 7.26
CA HIS A 550 30.16 0.08 7.32
C HIS A 550 29.46 1.22 8.07
N LEU A 551 28.21 1.53 7.74
CA LEU A 551 27.46 2.62 8.37
C LEU A 551 27.03 2.33 9.80
N ASN A 552 26.78 1.06 10.16
CA ASN A 552 26.48 0.67 11.54
C ASN A 552 27.71 0.67 12.46
N SER A 553 28.93 0.58 11.91
CA SER A 553 30.15 0.72 12.69
C SER A 553 30.32 2.13 13.28
N ASP A 554 29.71 3.15 12.64
CA ASP A 554 29.64 4.50 13.17
C ASP A 554 28.32 4.72 13.92
N ALA A 555 28.42 4.98 15.23
CA ALA A 555 27.24 5.15 16.09
C ALA A 555 26.30 6.29 15.63
N GLY A 556 26.84 7.35 15.00
CA GLY A 556 26.06 8.45 14.47
C GLY A 556 25.26 8.04 13.23
N CYS A 557 25.92 7.38 12.28
CA CYS A 557 25.28 6.88 11.06
C CYS A 557 24.25 5.77 11.35
N GLY A 558 24.61 4.78 12.17
CA GLY A 558 23.71 3.69 12.57
C GLY A 558 22.44 4.19 13.27
N ASN A 559 22.58 5.13 14.21
CA ASN A 559 21.43 5.74 14.91
C ASN A 559 20.58 6.65 14.00
N LEU A 560 21.18 7.26 12.97
CA LEU A 560 20.44 8.08 12.02
C LEU A 560 19.64 7.23 11.04
N LEU A 561 20.27 6.23 10.43
CA LEU A 561 19.65 5.41 9.39
C LEU A 561 18.74 4.32 9.95
N ASN A 562 19.02 3.81 11.15
CA ASN A 562 18.16 2.86 11.87
C ASN A 562 17.72 1.69 10.97
N PHE A 563 18.69 1.03 10.33
CA PHE A 563 18.44 -0.05 9.36
C PHE A 563 17.64 -1.24 9.92
N ASP A 564 17.53 -1.35 11.24
CA ASP A 564 16.70 -2.31 11.98
C ASP A 564 15.21 -2.22 11.64
N VAL A 565 14.68 -1.06 11.24
CA VAL A 565 13.24 -0.95 10.85
C VAL A 565 12.95 -1.48 9.45
N PHE A 566 13.99 -1.81 8.67
CA PHE A 566 13.85 -2.33 7.32
C PHE A 566 13.77 -3.86 7.38
N GLU A 567 12.56 -4.37 7.57
CA GLU A 567 12.25 -5.80 7.59
C GLU A 567 11.61 -6.24 6.28
N SER A 568 11.85 -7.49 5.88
CA SER A 568 11.25 -8.07 4.66
C SER A 568 9.71 -8.11 4.80
N GLY A 569 9.01 -7.73 3.73
CA GLY A 569 7.54 -7.67 3.70
C GLY A 569 6.92 -6.44 4.38
N VAL A 570 7.70 -5.61 5.07
CA VAL A 570 7.19 -4.37 5.66
C VAL A 570 7.06 -3.28 4.59
N LYS A 571 5.87 -2.68 4.51
CA LYS A 571 5.58 -1.62 3.54
C LYS A 571 6.42 -0.38 3.82
N THR A 572 6.88 0.29 2.75
CA THR A 572 7.65 1.54 2.83
C THR A 572 6.96 2.62 3.68
N ASN A 573 5.62 2.73 3.64
CA ASN A 573 4.88 3.70 4.47
C ASN A 573 4.96 3.39 5.98
N THR A 574 5.05 2.12 6.36
CA THR A 574 5.22 1.68 7.74
C THR A 574 6.64 2.00 8.21
N ILE A 575 7.65 1.71 7.39
CA ILE A 575 9.05 2.09 7.66
C ILE A 575 9.15 3.62 7.82
N ALA A 576 8.57 4.38 6.89
CA ALA A 576 8.51 5.84 6.96
C ALA A 576 7.79 6.35 8.23
N ALA A 577 6.80 5.62 8.75
CA ALA A 577 6.13 5.98 10.00
C ALA A 577 7.05 5.75 11.20
N ALA A 578 7.72 4.59 11.26
CA ALA A 578 8.66 4.26 12.32
C ALA A 578 9.84 5.26 12.37
N LEU A 579 10.38 5.64 11.21
CA LEU A 579 11.46 6.63 11.11
C LEU A 579 10.97 8.02 11.58
N ARG A 580 9.77 8.44 11.19
CA ARG A 580 9.15 9.70 11.64
C ARG A 580 8.98 9.78 13.15
N GLU A 581 8.60 8.68 13.79
CA GLU A 581 8.42 8.64 15.25
C GLU A 581 9.72 8.91 16.03
N LYS A 582 10.89 8.72 15.40
CA LYS A 582 12.18 9.08 15.98
C LYS A 582 12.42 10.60 16.07
N ASN A 583 11.63 11.42 15.36
CA ASN A 583 11.66 12.88 15.38
C ASN A 583 13.08 13.47 15.33
N LYS A 584 13.89 13.00 14.36
CA LYS A 584 15.27 13.47 14.20
C LYS A 584 15.25 14.93 13.73
N THR A 585 16.15 15.75 14.28
CA THR A 585 16.33 17.15 13.87
C THR A 585 17.69 17.34 13.21
N LEU A 586 17.76 18.30 12.29
CA LEU A 586 19.02 18.70 11.67
C LEU A 586 19.85 19.49 12.68
N ASN A 587 21.01 18.93 13.05
CA ASN A 587 21.98 19.50 13.98
C ASN A 587 23.40 19.06 13.56
N THR A 588 24.43 19.49 14.30
CA THR A 588 25.84 19.22 13.95
C THR A 588 26.17 17.73 13.88
N ALA A 589 25.62 16.90 14.78
CA ALA A 589 25.83 15.46 14.77
C ALA A 589 25.14 14.80 13.57
N THR A 590 23.90 15.20 13.27
CA THR A 590 23.16 14.75 12.09
C THR A 590 23.86 15.15 10.80
N ALA A 591 24.33 16.40 10.67
CA ALA A 591 25.06 16.89 9.49
C ALA A 591 26.37 16.14 9.27
N ARG A 592 27.12 15.85 10.34
CA ARG A 592 28.31 15.00 10.28
C ARG A 592 27.99 13.58 9.81
N ALA A 593 26.93 12.97 10.36
CA ALA A 593 26.50 11.64 9.95
C ALA A 593 26.04 11.60 8.50
N LEU A 594 25.29 12.62 8.04
CA LEU A 594 24.90 12.77 6.63
C LEU A 594 26.12 12.87 5.71
N GLY A 595 27.16 13.61 6.08
CA GLY A 595 28.39 13.70 5.28
C GLY A 595 29.12 12.37 5.14
N LYS A 596 29.21 11.59 6.24
CA LYS A 596 29.75 10.23 6.22
C LYS A 596 28.90 9.26 5.38
N ILE A 597 27.58 9.37 5.46
CA ILE A 597 26.67 8.57 4.64
C ILE A 597 26.86 8.92 3.17
N ALA A 598 26.84 10.20 2.80
CA ALA A 598 27.10 10.63 1.43
C ALA A 598 28.44 10.10 0.90
N LYS A 599 29.49 10.13 1.72
CA LYS A 599 30.80 9.52 1.39
C LYS A 599 30.68 8.03 1.10
N ALA A 600 29.98 7.27 1.95
CA ALA A 600 29.75 5.83 1.76
C ALA A 600 28.91 5.51 0.52
N PHE A 601 28.07 6.45 0.07
CA PHE A 601 27.33 6.37 -1.19
C PHE A 601 28.18 6.78 -2.42
N GLY A 602 29.47 7.06 -2.24
CA GLY A 602 30.38 7.42 -3.33
C GLY A 602 30.32 8.89 -3.74
N MET A 603 29.62 9.75 -2.99
CA MET A 603 29.45 11.17 -3.35
C MET A 603 30.75 12.00 -3.36
N ALA A 604 31.89 11.43 -3.00
CA ALA A 604 33.19 12.10 -3.09
C ALA A 604 33.92 11.82 -4.42
N GLN A 605 33.38 10.93 -5.26
CA GLN A 605 34.00 10.50 -6.52
C GLN A 605 33.98 11.60 -7.59
N SER A 606 34.89 11.51 -8.56
CA SER A 606 35.08 12.54 -9.60
C SER A 606 33.93 12.62 -10.62
N ASN A 607 33.17 11.55 -10.78
CA ASN A 607 32.00 11.47 -11.67
C ASN A 607 30.69 11.97 -11.01
N MET A 608 30.75 12.40 -9.75
CA MET A 608 29.58 12.96 -9.03
C MET A 608 29.52 14.47 -9.21
N THR A 609 28.31 14.99 -9.47
CA THR A 609 28.05 16.43 -9.59
C THR A 609 27.46 16.98 -8.29
N LEU A 610 27.48 18.31 -8.13
CA LEU A 610 26.82 18.99 -7.01
C LEU A 610 25.31 18.69 -6.97
N GLN A 611 24.66 18.53 -8.12
CA GLN A 611 23.24 18.19 -8.21
C GLN A 611 22.95 16.77 -7.71
N HIS A 612 23.83 15.80 -7.99
CA HIS A 612 23.69 14.44 -7.43
C HIS A 612 23.79 14.45 -5.91
N LEU A 613 24.71 15.26 -5.36
CA LEU A 613 24.87 15.44 -3.92
C LEU A 613 23.63 16.11 -3.29
N GLN A 614 23.14 17.19 -3.90
CA GLN A 614 21.91 17.88 -3.50
C GLN A 614 20.73 16.91 -3.43
N ASP A 615 20.51 16.12 -4.47
CA ASP A 615 19.44 15.12 -4.51
C ASP A 615 19.60 14.07 -3.41
N LEU A 616 20.80 13.52 -3.22
CA LEU A 616 21.02 12.53 -2.17
C LEU A 616 20.66 13.10 -0.79
N VAL A 617 21.11 14.32 -0.49
CA VAL A 617 20.79 15.02 0.76
C VAL A 617 19.28 15.19 0.90
N ALA A 618 18.60 15.66 -0.15
CA ALA A 618 17.14 15.80 -0.15
C ALA A 618 16.41 14.47 0.13
N ARG A 619 16.85 13.35 -0.47
CA ARG A 619 16.24 12.02 -0.26
C ARG A 619 16.54 11.44 1.12
N LEU A 620 17.69 11.76 1.71
CA LEU A 620 18.00 11.40 3.09
C LEU A 620 17.09 12.16 4.07
N LEU A 621 16.91 13.47 3.87
CA LEU A 621 16.02 14.27 4.71
C LEU A 621 14.56 13.81 4.60
N ASP A 622 14.03 13.68 3.38
CA ASP A 622 12.65 13.23 3.15
C ASP A 622 12.41 11.80 3.67
N GLY A 623 13.27 10.87 3.29
CA GLY A 623 13.15 9.45 3.65
C GLY A 623 13.17 9.19 5.16
N TRP A 624 14.00 9.91 5.90
CA TRP A 624 14.11 9.78 7.37
C TRP A 624 13.36 10.86 8.14
N THR A 625 12.68 11.77 7.44
CA THR A 625 11.96 12.92 7.99
C THR A 625 12.81 13.69 9.02
N ILE A 626 14.01 14.08 8.59
CA ILE A 626 14.93 14.88 9.39
C ILE A 626 14.44 16.33 9.32
N LEU A 627 13.98 16.86 10.44
CA LEU A 627 13.35 18.19 10.49
C LEU A 627 14.39 19.29 10.58
N LYS A 628 14.31 20.26 9.66
CA LYS A 628 14.99 21.56 9.78
C LYS A 628 14.24 22.41 10.83
N PRO A 629 14.89 22.86 11.91
CA PRO A 629 14.29 23.80 12.86
C PRO A 629 13.74 25.06 12.16
N GLU A 630 12.54 25.52 12.54
CA GLU A 630 11.86 26.65 11.89
C GLU A 630 12.67 27.96 11.95
N MET A 631 13.37 28.19 13.06
CA MET A 631 14.22 29.37 13.27
C MET A 631 15.70 29.00 13.20
N MET A 632 16.13 28.38 12.10
CA MET A 632 17.55 28.15 11.84
C MET A 632 18.14 29.38 11.15
N ASP A 633 19.04 30.08 11.84
CA ASP A 633 19.74 31.23 11.25
C ASP A 633 20.76 30.78 10.18
N MET A 634 21.11 31.72 9.30
CA MET A 634 22.03 31.46 8.19
C MET A 634 23.42 31.02 8.69
N HIS A 635 23.88 31.53 9.83
CA HIS A 635 25.16 31.14 10.42
C HIS A 635 25.16 29.69 10.93
N THR A 636 24.09 29.24 11.60
CA THR A 636 23.94 27.84 11.99
C THR A 636 23.88 26.95 10.75
N MET A 637 23.09 27.30 9.74
CA MET A 637 23.01 26.52 8.50
C MET A 637 24.39 26.40 7.82
N SER A 638 25.13 27.51 7.72
CA SER A 638 26.49 27.52 7.16
C SER A 638 27.46 26.64 7.98
N SER A 639 27.35 26.66 9.32
CA SER A 639 28.14 25.80 10.21
C SER A 639 27.82 24.31 10.02
N LEU A 640 26.54 23.97 9.85
CA LEU A 640 26.09 22.61 9.53
C LEU A 640 26.60 22.14 8.17
N ALA A 641 26.54 23.01 7.17
CA ALA A 641 27.06 22.75 5.84
C ALA A 641 28.58 22.51 5.86
N ALA A 642 29.34 23.33 6.59
CA ALA A 642 30.78 23.13 6.76
C ALA A 642 31.09 21.81 7.47
N THR A 643 30.28 21.43 8.47
CA THR A 643 30.41 20.15 9.18
C THR A 643 30.15 18.96 8.24
N PHE A 644 29.09 19.05 7.43
CA PHE A 644 28.77 18.05 6.41
C PHE A 644 29.91 17.91 5.39
N ALA A 645 30.36 19.02 4.81
CA ALA A 645 31.40 19.03 3.77
C ALA A 645 32.74 18.48 4.30
N THR A 646 33.11 18.82 5.53
CA THR A 646 34.30 18.27 6.20
C THR A 646 34.17 16.75 6.41
N ALA A 647 32.98 16.27 6.80
CA ALA A 647 32.74 14.84 7.00
C ALA A 647 32.69 14.03 5.70
N LEU A 648 32.21 14.64 4.61
CA LEU A 648 32.26 14.08 3.26
C LEU A 648 33.72 13.89 2.81
N GLY A 649 34.58 14.86 3.14
CA GLY A 649 36.01 14.83 2.86
C GLY A 649 36.37 15.50 1.54
N ARG A 650 37.58 15.22 1.02
CA ARG A 650 38.03 15.77 -0.25
C ARG A 650 37.21 15.19 -1.41
N HIS A 651 36.66 16.06 -2.24
CA HIS A 651 35.92 15.68 -3.43
C HIS A 651 36.85 15.63 -4.64
N HIS A 652 36.79 14.55 -5.42
CA HIS A 652 37.71 14.34 -6.55
C HIS A 652 37.32 15.12 -7.82
N ALA A 653 36.11 15.67 -7.90
CA ALA A 653 35.63 16.45 -9.06
C ALA A 653 36.03 17.95 -9.06
N ASN A 654 37.09 18.34 -8.36
CA ASN A 654 37.56 19.73 -8.25
C ASN A 654 36.53 20.73 -7.68
N HIS A 655 35.48 20.26 -6.99
CA HIS A 655 34.54 21.13 -6.29
C HIS A 655 35.19 21.72 -5.04
N THR A 656 35.00 23.02 -4.84
CA THR A 656 35.49 23.69 -3.63
C THR A 656 34.67 23.26 -2.43
N LEU A 657 35.21 23.45 -1.22
CA LEU A 657 34.47 23.20 0.02
C LEU A 657 33.15 24.01 0.06
N GLN A 658 33.18 25.24 -0.48
CA GLN A 658 32.02 26.13 -0.52
C GLN A 658 30.93 25.62 -1.47
N ASP A 659 31.31 25.01 -2.60
CA ASP A 659 30.36 24.40 -3.53
C ASP A 659 29.61 23.23 -2.87
N ILE A 660 30.32 22.38 -2.15
CA ILE A 660 29.75 21.25 -1.39
C ILE A 660 28.80 21.76 -0.30
N MET A 661 29.19 22.84 0.39
CA MET A 661 28.32 23.50 1.37
C MET A 661 27.04 24.03 0.72
N GLY A 662 27.15 24.65 -0.47
CA GLY A 662 26.03 25.10 -1.30
C GLY A 662 25.04 23.96 -1.59
N ALA A 663 25.53 22.89 -2.23
CA ALA A 663 24.73 21.73 -2.59
C ALA A 663 24.03 21.07 -1.38
N PHE A 664 24.69 21.03 -0.22
CA PHE A 664 24.08 20.55 1.01
C PHE A 664 22.91 21.44 1.47
N MET A 665 23.08 22.77 1.46
CA MET A 665 22.01 23.70 1.88
C MET A 665 20.80 23.60 0.93
N ASP A 666 21.05 23.56 -0.38
CA ASP A 666 20.00 23.39 -1.38
C ASP A 666 19.27 22.05 -1.20
N GLY A 667 20.01 20.96 -0.93
CA GLY A 667 19.44 19.65 -0.67
C GLY A 667 18.61 19.61 0.62
N VAL A 668 19.01 20.37 1.65
CA VAL A 668 18.24 20.52 2.88
C VAL A 668 16.92 21.25 2.62
N ASP A 669 16.95 22.31 1.82
CA ASP A 669 15.75 23.08 1.47
C ASP A 669 14.80 22.24 0.59
N ASP A 670 15.33 21.50 -0.40
CA ASP A 670 14.57 20.54 -1.21
C ASP A 670 13.92 19.46 -0.36
N GLY A 671 14.69 18.81 0.51
CA GLY A 671 14.20 17.78 1.42
C GLY A 671 13.10 18.31 2.34
N THR A 672 13.26 19.51 2.88
CA THR A 672 12.25 20.17 3.72
C THR A 672 10.95 20.42 2.94
N ARG A 673 11.05 20.93 1.70
CA ARG A 673 9.90 21.14 0.81
C ARG A 673 9.20 19.83 0.47
N CYS A 674 9.94 18.74 0.25
CA CYS A 674 9.38 17.40 0.04
C CYS A 674 8.60 16.91 1.28
N ILE A 675 9.18 17.02 2.47
CA ILE A 675 8.52 16.64 3.74
C ILE A 675 7.21 17.42 3.90
N GLU A 676 7.23 18.73 3.67
CA GLU A 676 6.03 19.58 3.75
C GLU A 676 4.96 19.14 2.76
N HIS A 677 5.32 18.97 1.49
CA HIS A 677 4.40 18.55 0.43
C HIS A 677 3.71 17.22 0.77
N TRP A 678 4.48 16.22 1.22
CA TRP A 678 3.93 14.91 1.58
C TRP A 678 3.20 14.90 2.93
N SER A 679 3.54 15.81 3.85
CA SER A 679 2.82 15.96 5.12
C SER A 679 1.40 16.50 4.91
N ARG A 680 1.23 17.54 4.06
CA ARG A 680 -0.08 18.16 3.74
C ARG A 680 -1.05 17.15 3.13
N SER A 681 -0.55 16.32 2.22
CA SER A 681 -1.33 15.26 1.57
C SER A 681 -1.85 14.20 2.57
N ARG A 682 -1.15 13.98 3.69
CA ARG A 682 -1.50 12.95 4.69
C ARG A 682 -2.41 13.49 5.80
N SER A 683 -2.30 14.76 6.16
CA SER A 683 -3.10 15.39 7.22
C SER A 683 -4.45 15.95 6.74
N GLY A 684 -4.57 16.28 5.45
CA GLY A 684 -5.62 17.13 4.90
C GLY A 684 -7.06 16.58 4.84
N SER A 685 -7.30 15.26 4.92
CA SER A 685 -8.69 14.75 4.84
C SER A 685 -9.29 14.33 6.18
N ARG A 686 -8.52 13.67 7.06
CA ARG A 686 -9.11 13.00 8.23
C ARG A 686 -8.60 13.44 9.60
N ARG A 687 -7.42 14.06 9.73
CA ARG A 687 -6.86 14.42 11.07
C ARG A 687 -7.03 15.88 11.42
N GLN A 688 -7.01 16.79 10.45
CA GLN A 688 -7.11 18.23 10.73
C GLN A 688 -8.50 18.60 11.26
N ARG A 689 -9.58 17.98 10.74
CA ARG A 689 -10.97 18.19 11.23
C ARG A 689 -11.21 17.75 12.68
N PHE A 690 -10.38 16.86 13.24
CA PHE A 690 -10.49 16.42 14.64
C PHE A 690 -9.59 17.20 15.60
N ARG A 691 -8.73 18.09 15.10
CA ARG A 691 -7.93 18.99 15.95
C ARG A 691 -8.53 20.39 16.05
N THR A 692 -9.37 20.79 15.09
CA THR A 692 -10.11 22.05 15.11
C THR A 692 -11.55 21.93 15.64
N ALA A 693 -12.00 20.71 15.96
CA ALA A 693 -13.24 20.42 16.69
C ALA A 693 -12.90 19.78 18.03
#